data_AF-A0A5M3YQC5-F1
#
_entry.id   AF-A0A5M3YQC5-F1
#
_cell.length_a   1.000
_cell.length_b   1.000
_cell.length_c   1.000
_cell.angle_alpha   90.00
_cell.angle_beta   90.00
_cell.angle_gamma   90.00
#
_symmetry.space_group_name_H-M   'P 1'
#
loop_
_entity.id
_entity.type
_entity.pdbx_description
1 polymer ?
#
loop_
_entity_poly.entity_id
_entity_poly.type
_entity_poly.pdbx_seq_one_letter_code
_entity_poly.pdbx_strand_id
1 'polypeptide(L)'
;MRVMLWLLCLVAASASLWGFAPLAPEAESITQVFVSNITIVESAESARHADEYARLQQRLQRSTGSWGTSHPRHRLLTALHGFHRYKERNLVEVKRWRDWYKQIPKRQRSMVESTVHYTRKLNTVEHLFEANERVAHAIVENGMRFYNVSQAELDGFIQETERDGGTTDRTSVSQAMKHFVRDWSDEGYDERQEAFPCVIDALASISRSEEQPLQVLVPGAGIGRLAHEIAGLGGMEVTMNEWSAYMNLAYRYISSLSVPHSMAFHPYIDWWSHHATTADLQRPVSFPDQVANPLSVLSVEGDFATVFSDNTEQYDVIVTLFFIDTARNLVSYLETIHRLLKPGGTWINLGPLLYGSAPFLQLSLDEIVALSERIGFTFDETDASCGGLTLAGHPVRGKEVAYARNGRGLMSLVESALAALRLNNAVTGASPVLAALIPGLGHVCEVQQPGKKADLAKSLGHRRPRASRSRGGCLSCKARKKKCDEVRPRCSDCRRLNLPCRWKPSSPASPDCTASAPSHTCTASPRSETSNSLTLASVTDPTSPSDTASLDDPIGSLSTWLTPEAIGAPVASPGGVSNPYLHNDEDRSLFNHYLHIVARALSRSGDPDSNPFLVTLLPMAAASDTITSVILGLSGCHWKRVYPTIWNHALARQGRALAQVSQLLSRPNAQATLEACATILLLCLTELFDGTSRVWKWHLKAAGALLTSAGVETLETTPEGRFCLHLFHYLDSMSTISRCKPPLLHDSDSLADLTADSGPPRSLPTAPSDPICGMAPALLDFLGMVNLLAAHRSRRVDELSEIGFRAAAAHVQSQLDAWRADYESSSSSGSALPDRDTDRATTAFEWAVRLRLHQIVHGYDPHHAAVETAITAILAAVLAIPYGSPVEGSLLFPLVIAGASSTAIERRMMVKERLMVMENTLGFGHIPHARQLLETVWAEGTEWNWARVRYSQFPGMVFI
;
A
#
# COMPACT_ATOMS: atom_id res chain seq x y z
N MET A 1 -60.58 10.40 -15.48
CA MET A 1 -61.52 11.17 -14.62
C MET A 1 -62.70 10.36 -14.05
N ARG A 2 -63.67 9.84 -14.83
CA ARG A 2 -64.89 9.22 -14.24
C ARG A 2 -64.65 7.99 -13.34
N VAL A 3 -63.61 7.19 -13.58
CA VAL A 3 -63.25 6.02 -12.73
C VAL A 3 -62.65 6.45 -11.38
N MET A 4 -61.95 7.58 -11.34
CA MET A 4 -61.23 8.05 -10.15
C MET A 4 -62.16 8.68 -9.10
N LEU A 5 -63.26 9.30 -9.53
CA LEU A 5 -64.34 9.72 -8.61
C LEU A 5 -65.03 8.53 -7.94
N TRP A 6 -65.12 7.38 -8.62
CA TRP A 6 -65.75 6.17 -8.07
C TRP A 6 -64.93 5.53 -6.95
N LEU A 7 -63.60 5.49 -7.11
CA LEU A 7 -62.67 5.00 -6.09
C LEU A 7 -62.66 5.87 -4.83
N LEU A 8 -62.70 7.20 -4.97
CA LEU A 8 -62.78 8.12 -3.82
C LEU A 8 -64.09 7.97 -3.02
N CYS A 9 -65.22 7.70 -3.69
CA CYS A 9 -66.49 7.43 -3.01
C CYS A 9 -66.48 6.10 -2.25
N LEU A 10 -65.77 5.08 -2.76
CA LEU A 10 -65.63 3.77 -2.09
C LEU A 10 -64.76 3.83 -0.82
N VAL A 11 -63.72 4.67 -0.79
CA VAL A 11 -62.88 4.88 0.39
C VAL A 11 -63.63 5.68 1.48
N ALA A 12 -64.49 6.64 1.10
CA ALA A 12 -65.34 7.34 2.05
C ALA A 12 -66.43 6.45 2.68
N ALA A 13 -66.91 5.43 1.94
CA ALA A 13 -67.96 4.53 2.40
C ALA A 13 -67.49 3.38 3.31
N SER A 14 -66.18 3.07 3.36
CA SER A 14 -65.64 2.03 4.24
C SER A 14 -65.30 2.55 5.64
N ALA A 15 -65.01 3.85 5.77
CA ALA A 15 -64.70 4.50 7.05
C ALA A 15 -65.89 4.54 8.03
N SER A 16 -67.13 4.43 7.55
CA SER A 16 -68.35 4.44 8.37
C SER A 16 -68.71 3.09 9.01
N LEU A 17 -67.91 2.03 8.79
CA LEU A 17 -68.13 0.69 9.36
C LEU A 17 -67.29 0.38 10.62
N TRP A 18 -66.32 1.24 10.97
CA TRP A 18 -65.39 1.03 12.09
C TRP A 18 -65.42 2.26 13.00
N GLY A 19 -66.36 2.28 13.94
CA GLY A 19 -66.73 3.48 14.71
C GLY A 19 -65.65 4.02 15.65
N PHE A 20 -64.82 4.92 15.13
CA PHE A 20 -63.94 5.79 15.92
C PHE A 20 -64.49 7.22 15.98
N ALA A 21 -64.40 7.85 17.15
CA ALA A 21 -64.91 9.20 17.42
C ALA A 21 -63.98 10.30 16.87
N PRO A 22 -64.50 11.50 16.55
CA PRO A 22 -63.74 12.53 15.84
C PRO A 22 -62.85 13.36 16.78
N LEU A 23 -61.63 13.67 16.30
CA LEU A 23 -60.84 14.81 16.77
C LEU A 23 -61.04 16.01 15.83
N ALA A 24 -61.04 17.21 16.38
CA ALA A 24 -61.44 18.45 15.71
C ALA A 24 -60.35 18.99 14.74
N PRO A 25 -60.70 19.87 13.79
CA PRO A 25 -59.82 20.25 12.69
C PRO A 25 -59.08 21.58 12.93
N GLU A 26 -57.79 21.60 12.62
CA GLU A 26 -57.08 22.79 12.14
C GLU A 26 -56.60 22.49 10.72
N ALA A 27 -57.36 22.99 9.74
CA ALA A 27 -57.02 22.88 8.32
C ALA A 27 -56.63 24.27 7.82
N GLU A 28 -55.33 24.50 7.63
CA GLU A 28 -54.88 25.67 6.88
C GLU A 28 -55.29 25.56 5.40
N SER A 29 -55.63 26.70 4.81
CA SER A 29 -56.27 26.76 3.50
C SER A 29 -55.33 26.38 2.36
N ILE A 30 -55.74 25.45 1.49
CA ILE A 30 -55.12 25.23 0.18
C ILE A 30 -55.36 26.46 -0.69
N THR A 31 -54.34 27.31 -0.86
CA THR A 31 -54.45 28.60 -1.57
C THR A 31 -54.16 28.53 -3.08
N GLN A 32 -53.58 27.44 -3.60
CA GLN A 32 -53.36 27.23 -5.03
C GLN A 32 -53.49 25.75 -5.44
N VAL A 33 -54.18 25.51 -6.56
CA VAL A 33 -54.23 24.21 -7.25
C VAL A 33 -53.59 24.38 -8.62
N PHE A 34 -52.38 23.84 -8.79
CA PHE A 34 -51.73 23.79 -10.09
C PHE A 34 -52.28 22.61 -10.90
N VAL A 35 -53.11 22.91 -11.90
CA VAL A 35 -53.53 21.93 -12.91
C VAL A 35 -52.52 21.94 -14.05
N SER A 36 -51.47 21.13 -13.94
CA SER A 36 -50.59 20.83 -15.06
C SER A 36 -51.28 19.84 -16.00
N ASN A 37 -51.55 20.28 -17.24
CA ASN A 37 -51.95 19.37 -18.31
C ASN A 37 -50.75 18.49 -18.67
N ILE A 38 -50.70 17.28 -18.11
CA ILE A 38 -49.74 16.25 -18.55
C ILE A 38 -50.21 15.74 -19.92
N THR A 39 -49.76 16.43 -20.97
CA THR A 39 -49.72 15.86 -22.30
C THR A 39 -48.73 14.71 -22.26
N ILE A 40 -49.21 13.46 -22.23
CA ILE A 40 -48.35 12.29 -22.43
C ILE A 40 -47.95 12.30 -23.91
N VAL A 41 -46.90 13.06 -24.20
CA VAL A 41 -46.10 12.85 -25.40
C VAL A 41 -45.27 11.61 -25.11
N GLU A 42 -45.56 10.51 -25.81
CA GLU A 42 -44.59 9.42 -25.94
C GLU A 42 -43.39 10.00 -26.69
N SER A 43 -42.44 10.58 -25.95
CA SER A 43 -41.27 11.21 -26.52
C SER A 43 -40.37 10.13 -27.09
N ALA A 44 -40.39 9.98 -28.42
CA ALA A 44 -39.44 9.15 -29.13
C ALA A 44 -38.02 9.46 -28.66
N GLU A 45 -37.21 8.42 -28.45
CA GLU A 45 -35.79 8.58 -28.14
C GLU A 45 -35.16 9.51 -29.18
N SER A 46 -34.61 10.63 -28.74
CA SER A 46 -33.97 11.59 -29.65
C SER A 46 -32.86 10.87 -30.42
N ALA A 47 -32.67 11.17 -31.71
CA ALA A 47 -31.72 10.47 -32.59
C ALA A 47 -30.34 10.21 -31.94
N ARG A 48 -29.75 11.21 -31.26
CA ARG A 48 -28.45 11.08 -30.57
C ARG A 48 -28.37 9.93 -29.55
N HIS A 49 -29.46 9.63 -28.85
CA HIS A 49 -29.51 8.57 -27.83
C HIS A 49 -29.58 7.18 -28.50
N ALA A 50 -30.36 7.05 -29.58
CA ALA A 50 -30.40 5.84 -30.40
C ALA A 50 -29.06 5.58 -31.10
N ASP A 51 -28.43 6.64 -31.64
CA ASP A 51 -27.12 6.58 -32.30
C ASP A 51 -26.01 6.13 -31.33
N GLU A 52 -25.92 6.74 -30.14
CA GLU A 52 -24.91 6.33 -29.15
C GLU A 52 -25.19 4.94 -28.58
N TYR A 53 -26.46 4.56 -28.39
CA TYR A 53 -26.81 3.18 -28.01
C TYR A 53 -26.37 2.18 -29.09
N ALA A 54 -26.55 2.48 -30.37
CA ALA A 54 -26.06 1.64 -31.47
C ALA A 54 -24.52 1.53 -31.47
N ARG A 55 -23.79 2.64 -31.24
CA ARG A 55 -22.32 2.62 -31.10
C ARG A 55 -21.88 1.81 -29.88
N LEU A 56 -22.54 1.97 -28.73
CA LEU A 56 -22.27 1.21 -27.51
C LEU A 56 -22.47 -0.30 -27.74
N GLN A 57 -23.56 -0.69 -28.38
CA GLN A 57 -23.81 -2.09 -28.76
C GLN A 57 -22.71 -2.62 -29.70
N GLN A 58 -22.22 -1.82 -30.66
CA GLN A 58 -21.08 -2.20 -31.51
C GLN A 58 -19.77 -2.36 -30.70
N ARG A 59 -19.49 -1.47 -29.74
CA ARG A 59 -18.34 -1.59 -28.81
C ARG A 59 -18.44 -2.79 -27.87
N LEU A 60 -19.65 -3.31 -27.63
CA LEU A 60 -19.91 -4.49 -26.80
C LEU A 60 -19.87 -5.83 -27.57
N GLN A 61 -19.86 -5.82 -28.91
CA GLN A 61 -19.75 -7.06 -29.68
C GLN A 61 -18.42 -7.78 -29.40
N ARG A 62 -18.46 -9.10 -29.18
CA ARG A 62 -17.28 -9.94 -28.86
C ARG A 62 -16.22 -9.98 -29.98
N SER A 63 -16.57 -9.58 -31.19
CA SER A 63 -15.66 -9.39 -32.33
C SER A 63 -14.83 -8.10 -32.25
N THR A 64 -15.17 -7.16 -31.36
CA THR A 64 -14.62 -5.81 -31.32
C THR A 64 -13.36 -5.76 -30.44
N GLY A 65 -12.26 -6.27 -30.97
CA GLY A 65 -10.95 -6.29 -30.32
C GLY A 65 -10.62 -7.63 -29.65
N SER A 66 -9.64 -7.63 -28.75
CA SER A 66 -9.22 -8.85 -28.02
C SER A 66 -10.16 -9.14 -26.86
N TRP A 67 -10.61 -10.39 -26.71
CA TRP A 67 -11.41 -10.81 -25.56
C TRP A 67 -10.52 -10.98 -24.32
N GLY A 68 -10.79 -10.19 -23.28
CA GLY A 68 -10.05 -10.19 -22.02
C GLY A 68 -10.46 -9.01 -21.13
N THR A 69 -9.71 -8.76 -20.07
CA THR A 69 -10.04 -7.76 -19.03
C THR A 69 -10.17 -6.32 -19.52
N SER A 70 -9.62 -5.98 -20.69
CA SER A 70 -9.80 -4.66 -21.33
C SER A 70 -11.09 -4.55 -22.16
N HIS A 71 -11.67 -5.67 -22.62
CA HIS A 71 -12.82 -5.70 -23.52
C HIS A 71 -14.08 -5.15 -22.83
N PRO A 72 -14.84 -4.20 -23.41
CA PRO A 72 -16.00 -3.58 -22.77
C PRO A 72 -17.04 -4.59 -22.24
N ARG A 73 -17.42 -5.58 -23.07
CA ARG A 73 -18.37 -6.64 -22.66
C ARG A 73 -17.84 -7.54 -21.55
N HIS A 74 -16.54 -7.81 -21.50
CA HIS A 74 -15.95 -8.58 -20.42
C HIS A 74 -15.96 -7.77 -19.11
N ARG A 75 -15.61 -6.48 -19.15
CA ARG A 75 -15.69 -5.58 -17.98
C ARG A 75 -17.13 -5.47 -17.45
N LEU A 76 -18.12 -5.41 -18.35
CA LEU A 76 -19.54 -5.46 -18.00
C LEU A 76 -19.93 -6.77 -17.31
N LEU A 77 -19.57 -7.93 -17.87
CA LEU A 77 -19.86 -9.24 -17.26
C LEU A 77 -19.15 -9.42 -15.91
N THR A 78 -17.92 -8.93 -15.76
CA THR A 78 -17.21 -8.87 -14.48
C THR A 78 -17.98 -8.03 -13.44
N ALA A 79 -18.52 -6.88 -13.84
CA ALA A 79 -19.29 -6.03 -12.94
C ALA A 79 -20.64 -6.64 -12.55
N LEU A 80 -21.37 -7.22 -13.52
CA LEU A 80 -22.60 -7.98 -13.26
C LEU A 80 -22.35 -9.16 -12.31
N HIS A 81 -21.27 -9.92 -12.50
CA HIS A 81 -20.84 -10.99 -11.59
C HIS A 81 -20.57 -10.44 -10.16
N GLY A 82 -19.91 -9.29 -10.05
CA GLY A 82 -19.68 -8.62 -8.76
C GLY A 82 -20.96 -8.28 -8.00
N PHE A 83 -21.95 -7.66 -8.66
CA PHE A 83 -23.25 -7.38 -8.04
C PHE A 83 -24.04 -8.67 -7.75
N HIS A 84 -24.01 -9.65 -8.64
CA HIS A 84 -24.68 -10.94 -8.46
C HIS A 84 -24.16 -11.73 -7.23
N ARG A 85 -22.87 -11.62 -6.91
CA ARG A 85 -22.25 -12.25 -5.73
C ARG A 85 -22.18 -11.34 -4.49
N TYR A 86 -22.91 -10.22 -4.47
CA TYR A 86 -22.78 -9.17 -3.44
C TYR A 86 -22.87 -9.71 -2.00
N LYS A 87 -23.92 -10.46 -1.66
CA LYS A 87 -24.12 -11.01 -0.31
C LYS A 87 -23.05 -12.02 0.03
N GLU A 88 -22.81 -12.98 -0.87
CA GLU A 88 -21.84 -14.06 -0.66
C GLU A 88 -20.47 -13.50 -0.26
N ARG A 89 -19.98 -12.49 -1.00
CA ARG A 89 -18.69 -11.86 -0.72
C ARG A 89 -18.65 -11.06 0.58
N ASN A 90 -19.72 -10.35 0.93
CA ASN A 90 -19.75 -9.61 2.19
C ASN A 90 -19.93 -10.54 3.41
N LEU A 91 -20.61 -11.68 3.26
CA LEU A 91 -20.77 -12.67 4.33
C LEU A 91 -19.48 -13.42 4.69
N VAL A 92 -18.47 -13.46 3.80
CA VAL A 92 -17.13 -13.99 4.13
C VAL A 92 -16.54 -13.22 5.32
N GLU A 93 -16.59 -11.90 5.28
CA GLU A 93 -16.04 -11.03 6.32
C GLU A 93 -16.90 -11.07 7.61
N VAL A 94 -18.23 -11.20 7.50
CA VAL A 94 -19.09 -11.40 8.70
C VAL A 94 -18.80 -12.76 9.38
N LYS A 95 -18.58 -13.82 8.59
CA LYS A 95 -18.16 -15.13 9.09
C LYS A 95 -16.80 -15.03 9.80
N ARG A 96 -15.85 -14.27 9.23
CA ARG A 96 -14.54 -14.00 9.83
C ARG A 96 -14.67 -13.29 11.17
N TRP A 97 -15.49 -12.24 11.28
CA TRP A 97 -15.79 -11.57 12.57
C TRP A 97 -16.42 -12.53 13.59
N ARG A 98 -17.34 -13.40 13.14
CA ARG A 98 -17.96 -14.43 13.97
C ARG A 98 -16.95 -15.46 14.46
N ASP A 99 -15.98 -15.85 13.63
CA ASP A 99 -14.91 -16.79 13.98
C ASP A 99 -13.86 -16.17 14.92
N TRP A 100 -13.56 -14.88 14.79
CA TRP A 100 -12.76 -14.14 15.79
C TRP A 100 -13.49 -14.00 17.12
N TYR A 101 -14.80 -13.71 17.13
CA TYR A 101 -15.60 -13.63 18.35
C TYR A 101 -15.64 -14.96 19.13
N LYS A 102 -15.50 -16.11 18.44
CA LYS A 102 -15.36 -17.43 19.09
C LYS A 102 -14.05 -17.59 19.87
N GLN A 103 -12.99 -16.86 19.51
CA GLN A 103 -11.67 -16.93 20.17
C GLN A 103 -11.65 -16.14 21.50
N ILE A 104 -12.57 -15.18 21.68
CA ILE A 104 -12.66 -14.40 22.93
C ILE A 104 -12.91 -15.33 24.14
N PRO A 105 -12.12 -15.21 25.23
CA PRO A 105 -12.28 -15.98 26.46
C PRO A 105 -13.73 -16.03 26.96
N LYS A 106 -14.20 -17.23 27.34
CA LYS A 106 -15.61 -17.50 27.67
C LYS A 106 -16.23 -16.49 28.65
N ARG A 107 -15.48 -16.05 29.69
CA ARG A 107 -15.94 -15.03 30.65
C ARG A 107 -16.21 -13.68 29.98
N GLN A 108 -15.28 -13.19 29.16
CA GLN A 108 -15.42 -11.93 28.42
C GLN A 108 -16.55 -12.04 27.39
N ARG A 109 -16.62 -13.15 26.64
CA ARG A 109 -17.69 -13.40 25.67
C ARG A 109 -19.07 -13.45 26.34
N SER A 110 -19.21 -14.08 27.50
CA SER A 110 -20.45 -14.06 28.28
C SER A 110 -20.84 -12.65 28.73
N MET A 111 -19.87 -11.84 29.18
CA MET A 111 -20.11 -10.43 29.55
C MET A 111 -20.60 -9.63 28.34
N VAL A 112 -19.88 -9.68 27.21
CA VAL A 112 -20.26 -9.01 25.95
C VAL A 112 -21.65 -9.46 25.48
N GLU A 113 -21.95 -10.76 25.48
CA GLU A 113 -23.25 -11.26 25.05
C GLU A 113 -24.39 -10.87 26.00
N SER A 114 -24.15 -10.77 27.31
CA SER A 114 -25.15 -10.33 28.28
C SER A 114 -25.38 -8.81 28.30
N THR A 115 -24.38 -8.01 27.90
CA THR A 115 -24.44 -6.54 27.97
C THR A 115 -24.86 -5.90 26.64
N VAL A 116 -24.32 -6.37 25.51
CA VAL A 116 -24.51 -5.74 24.19
C VAL A 116 -25.02 -6.69 23.10
N HIS A 117 -25.28 -7.96 23.44
CA HIS A 117 -25.83 -8.97 22.53
C HIS A 117 -25.08 -9.04 21.18
N TYR A 118 -23.75 -9.14 21.22
CA TYR A 118 -22.90 -9.05 20.01
C TYR A 118 -23.23 -10.12 18.95
N THR A 119 -23.65 -11.31 19.36
CA THR A 119 -24.15 -12.34 18.41
C THR A 119 -25.41 -11.87 17.69
N ARG A 120 -26.33 -11.18 18.38
CA ARG A 120 -27.51 -10.56 17.75
C ARG A 120 -27.09 -9.47 16.76
N LYS A 121 -26.09 -8.64 17.08
CA LYS A 121 -25.56 -7.61 16.14
C LYS A 121 -25.01 -8.25 14.86
N LEU A 122 -24.21 -9.30 14.96
CA LEU A 122 -23.71 -10.06 13.80
C LEU A 122 -24.89 -10.62 12.97
N ASN A 123 -25.81 -11.34 13.61
CA ASN A 123 -26.99 -11.89 12.93
C ASN A 123 -27.81 -10.79 12.24
N THR A 124 -27.99 -9.62 12.86
CA THR A 124 -28.70 -8.49 12.24
C THR A 124 -27.98 -8.02 10.97
N VAL A 125 -26.66 -7.83 11.02
CA VAL A 125 -25.88 -7.40 9.84
C VAL A 125 -25.94 -8.43 8.70
N GLU A 126 -25.99 -9.73 8.98
CA GLU A 126 -26.23 -10.76 7.95
C GLU A 126 -27.57 -10.52 7.23
N HIS A 127 -28.66 -10.23 7.95
CA HIS A 127 -29.97 -9.90 7.36
C HIS A 127 -29.97 -8.55 6.62
N LEU A 128 -29.18 -7.56 7.07
CA LEU A 128 -29.05 -6.29 6.35
C LEU A 128 -28.29 -6.44 5.02
N PHE A 129 -27.35 -7.38 4.92
CA PHE A 129 -26.76 -7.74 3.63
C PHE A 129 -27.78 -8.40 2.67
N GLU A 130 -28.79 -9.12 3.18
CA GLU A 130 -29.92 -9.61 2.36
C GLU A 130 -30.84 -8.47 1.88
N ALA A 131 -30.92 -7.38 2.64
CA ALA A 131 -31.63 -6.18 2.19
C ALA A 131 -30.89 -5.46 1.06
N ASN A 132 -29.56 -5.31 1.20
CA ASN A 132 -28.70 -4.73 0.17
C ASN A 132 -28.62 -5.62 -1.09
N GLU A 133 -28.65 -6.95 -0.93
CA GLU A 133 -28.67 -7.91 -2.05
C GLU A 133 -29.84 -7.65 -3.01
N ARG A 134 -31.03 -7.30 -2.51
CA ARG A 134 -32.18 -6.96 -3.37
C ARG A 134 -31.89 -5.78 -4.30
N VAL A 135 -31.13 -4.79 -3.83
CA VAL A 135 -30.69 -3.66 -4.67
C VAL A 135 -29.63 -4.12 -5.68
N ALA A 136 -28.65 -4.92 -5.26
CA ALA A 136 -27.63 -5.47 -6.15
C ALA A 136 -28.24 -6.34 -7.28
N HIS A 137 -29.24 -7.17 -6.96
CA HIS A 137 -29.98 -7.95 -7.95
C HIS A 137 -30.80 -7.07 -8.90
N ALA A 138 -31.47 -6.02 -8.39
CA ALA A 138 -32.21 -5.09 -9.25
C ALA A 138 -31.29 -4.33 -10.22
N ILE A 139 -30.06 -4.01 -9.81
CA ILE A 139 -29.00 -3.47 -10.70
C ILE A 139 -28.62 -4.50 -11.78
N VAL A 140 -28.43 -5.77 -11.42
CA VAL A 140 -28.13 -6.86 -12.37
C VAL A 140 -29.26 -7.06 -13.37
N GLU A 141 -30.51 -7.16 -12.93
CA GLU A 141 -31.69 -7.33 -13.80
C GLU A 141 -31.86 -6.16 -14.77
N ASN A 142 -31.73 -4.92 -14.28
CA ASN A 142 -31.78 -3.71 -15.10
C ASN A 142 -30.65 -3.69 -16.14
N GLY A 143 -29.41 -3.93 -15.69
CA GLY A 143 -28.23 -3.96 -16.55
C GLY A 143 -28.33 -5.04 -17.63
N MET A 144 -28.72 -6.26 -17.27
CA MET A 144 -28.90 -7.35 -18.23
C MET A 144 -29.93 -7.00 -19.29
N ARG A 145 -31.05 -6.37 -18.90
CA ARG A 145 -32.07 -5.89 -19.84
C ARG A 145 -31.55 -4.78 -20.77
N PHE A 146 -30.84 -3.78 -20.23
CA PHE A 146 -30.32 -2.65 -21.01
C PHE A 146 -29.21 -3.07 -21.97
N TYR A 147 -28.25 -3.87 -21.52
CA TYR A 147 -27.11 -4.30 -22.32
C TYR A 147 -27.38 -5.56 -23.16
N ASN A 148 -28.61 -6.11 -23.14
CA ASN A 148 -28.97 -7.36 -23.81
C ASN A 148 -28.00 -8.51 -23.43
N VAL A 149 -27.84 -8.75 -22.13
CA VAL A 149 -27.08 -9.89 -21.57
C VAL A 149 -28.09 -10.98 -21.20
N SER A 150 -27.91 -12.19 -21.75
CA SER A 150 -28.77 -13.32 -21.37
C SER A 150 -28.30 -13.95 -20.05
N GLN A 151 -29.22 -14.56 -19.29
CA GLN A 151 -28.85 -15.27 -18.07
C GLN A 151 -27.79 -16.36 -18.33
N ALA A 152 -27.92 -17.10 -19.44
CA ALA A 152 -26.96 -18.13 -19.83
C ALA A 152 -25.56 -17.57 -20.17
N GLU A 153 -25.47 -16.33 -20.68
CA GLU A 153 -24.18 -15.65 -20.90
C GLU A 153 -23.51 -15.27 -19.57
N LEU A 154 -24.27 -14.71 -18.64
CA LEU A 154 -23.77 -14.37 -17.31
C LEU A 154 -23.37 -15.64 -16.53
N ASP A 155 -24.24 -16.65 -16.47
CA ASP A 155 -23.97 -17.92 -15.80
C ASP A 155 -22.72 -18.62 -16.37
N GLY A 156 -22.56 -18.62 -17.69
CA GLY A 156 -21.39 -19.18 -18.36
C GLY A 156 -20.10 -18.41 -18.01
N PHE A 157 -20.16 -17.08 -17.97
CA PHE A 157 -19.04 -16.24 -17.56
C PHE A 157 -18.67 -16.41 -16.08
N ILE A 158 -19.66 -16.56 -15.20
CA ILE A 158 -19.47 -16.85 -13.77
C ILE A 158 -18.76 -18.20 -13.61
N GLN A 159 -19.27 -19.26 -14.25
CA GLN A 159 -18.68 -20.60 -14.20
C GLN A 159 -17.24 -20.63 -14.73
N GLU A 160 -16.96 -19.93 -15.83
CA GLU A 160 -15.61 -19.78 -16.38
C GLU A 160 -14.68 -19.05 -15.41
N THR A 161 -15.11 -17.90 -14.88
CA THR A 161 -14.33 -17.09 -13.94
C THR A 161 -14.03 -17.85 -12.64
N GLU A 162 -15.02 -18.53 -12.07
CA GLU A 162 -14.89 -19.26 -10.80
C GLU A 162 -14.04 -20.54 -10.97
N ARG A 163 -14.18 -21.25 -12.10
CA ARG A 163 -13.32 -22.40 -12.45
C ARG A 163 -11.85 -22.00 -12.54
N ASP A 164 -11.59 -20.84 -13.12
CA ASP A 164 -10.22 -20.33 -13.33
C ASP A 164 -9.66 -19.62 -12.07
N GLY A 165 -10.36 -19.73 -10.92
CA GLY A 165 -9.93 -19.20 -9.62
C GLY A 165 -10.18 -17.70 -9.40
N GLY A 166 -10.92 -17.05 -10.29
CA GLY A 166 -11.22 -15.63 -10.24
C GLY A 166 -12.12 -15.25 -9.06
N THR A 167 -11.74 -14.20 -8.33
CA THR A 167 -12.55 -13.59 -7.27
C THR A 167 -13.26 -12.34 -7.79
N THR A 168 -14.48 -12.08 -7.28
CA THR A 168 -15.24 -10.88 -7.64
C THR A 168 -14.87 -9.70 -6.75
N ASP A 169 -14.73 -8.53 -7.36
CA ASP A 169 -14.37 -7.28 -6.67
C ASP A 169 -15.49 -6.80 -5.72
N ARG A 170 -15.22 -6.88 -4.40
CA ARG A 170 -16.12 -6.36 -3.35
C ARG A 170 -16.05 -4.83 -3.25
N THR A 171 -14.90 -4.22 -3.52
CA THR A 171 -14.66 -2.78 -3.34
C THR A 171 -15.43 -1.99 -4.38
N SER A 172 -15.25 -2.28 -5.68
CA SER A 172 -15.92 -1.50 -6.75
C SER A 172 -17.44 -1.58 -6.67
N VAL A 173 -17.99 -2.74 -6.30
CA VAL A 173 -19.43 -2.92 -6.05
C VAL A 173 -19.88 -2.06 -4.86
N SER A 174 -19.15 -2.08 -3.74
CA SER A 174 -19.50 -1.24 -2.60
C SER A 174 -19.39 0.26 -2.91
N GLN A 175 -18.42 0.69 -3.73
CA GLN A 175 -18.25 2.09 -4.10
C GLN A 175 -19.41 2.55 -4.99
N ALA A 176 -19.75 1.79 -6.03
CA ALA A 176 -20.88 2.12 -6.91
C ALA A 176 -22.21 2.22 -6.14
N MET A 177 -22.45 1.35 -5.15
CA MET A 177 -23.62 1.48 -4.28
C MET A 177 -23.52 2.70 -3.33
N LYS A 178 -22.34 2.99 -2.76
CA LYS A 178 -22.14 4.15 -1.87
C LYS A 178 -22.34 5.49 -2.60
N HIS A 179 -22.11 5.55 -3.92
CA HIS A 179 -22.48 6.71 -4.72
C HIS A 179 -23.98 7.02 -4.70
N PHE A 180 -24.90 6.05 -4.50
CA PHE A 180 -26.32 6.37 -4.29
C PHE A 180 -26.54 7.31 -3.10
N VAL A 181 -25.68 7.25 -2.08
CA VAL A 181 -25.74 8.17 -0.93
C VAL A 181 -25.32 9.57 -1.37
N ARG A 182 -24.10 9.71 -1.91
CA ARG A 182 -23.50 10.98 -2.35
C ARG A 182 -24.35 11.69 -3.40
N ASP A 183 -24.73 10.97 -4.46
CA ASP A 183 -25.30 11.55 -5.67
C ASP A 183 -26.84 11.57 -5.66
N TRP A 184 -27.53 10.66 -4.96
CA TRP A 184 -28.99 10.49 -5.07
C TRP A 184 -29.71 10.24 -3.73
N SER A 185 -29.19 10.75 -2.61
CA SER A 185 -29.91 10.70 -1.33
C SER A 185 -29.87 12.03 -0.59
N ASP A 186 -30.77 12.19 0.38
CA ASP A 186 -30.79 13.33 1.29
C ASP A 186 -29.52 13.39 2.16
N GLU A 187 -28.96 12.23 2.57
CA GLU A 187 -27.73 12.18 3.37
C GLU A 187 -26.49 12.68 2.60
N GLY A 188 -26.55 12.74 1.27
CA GLY A 188 -25.51 13.36 0.43
C GLY A 188 -25.76 14.83 0.08
N TYR A 189 -26.88 15.44 0.51
CA TYR A 189 -27.26 16.79 0.09
C TYR A 189 -26.19 17.83 0.42
N ASP A 190 -25.71 17.86 1.66
CA ASP A 190 -24.70 18.82 2.12
C ASP A 190 -23.40 18.72 1.29
N GLU A 191 -22.95 17.50 0.99
CA GLU A 191 -21.76 17.23 0.17
C GLU A 191 -21.94 17.76 -1.27
N ARG A 192 -23.15 17.64 -1.84
CA ARG A 192 -23.49 18.24 -3.14
C ARG A 192 -23.53 19.77 -3.07
N GLN A 193 -24.01 20.37 -1.98
CA GLN A 193 -24.02 21.82 -1.79
C GLN A 193 -22.64 22.42 -1.52
N GLU A 194 -21.71 21.68 -0.92
CA GLU A 194 -20.31 22.09 -0.80
C GLU A 194 -19.63 22.14 -2.19
N ALA A 195 -19.89 21.14 -3.04
CA ALA A 195 -19.24 20.95 -4.33
C ALA A 195 -19.87 21.72 -5.51
N PHE A 196 -21.15 21.48 -5.80
CA PHE A 196 -21.76 21.79 -7.09
C PHE A 196 -21.97 23.28 -7.38
N PRO A 197 -22.35 24.16 -6.43
CA PRO A 197 -22.65 25.56 -6.75
C PRO A 197 -21.53 26.27 -7.52
N CYS A 198 -20.27 26.01 -7.18
CA CYS A 198 -19.13 26.58 -7.89
C CYS A 198 -19.05 26.21 -9.38
N VAL A 199 -19.48 25.00 -9.74
CA VAL A 199 -19.55 24.54 -11.12
C VAL A 199 -20.79 25.09 -11.82
N ILE A 200 -21.93 25.06 -11.13
CA ILE A 200 -23.23 25.50 -11.63
C ILE A 200 -23.27 27.01 -11.89
N ASP A 201 -22.76 27.82 -10.97
CA ASP A 201 -22.72 29.28 -11.09
C ASP A 201 -21.73 29.73 -12.18
N ALA A 202 -20.59 29.04 -12.29
CA ALA A 202 -19.64 29.25 -13.38
C ALA A 202 -20.28 28.96 -14.75
N LEU A 203 -21.03 27.86 -14.88
CA LEU A 203 -21.82 27.54 -16.08
C LEU A 203 -22.93 28.56 -16.36
N ALA A 204 -23.67 28.98 -15.33
CA ALA A 204 -24.79 29.93 -15.47
C ALA A 204 -24.34 31.32 -15.94
N SER A 205 -23.08 31.69 -15.71
CA SER A 205 -22.47 32.93 -16.20
C SER A 205 -22.09 32.91 -17.70
N ILE A 206 -22.15 31.75 -18.36
CA ILE A 206 -21.83 31.63 -19.79
C ILE A 206 -23.04 32.09 -20.61
N SER A 207 -22.80 32.97 -21.57
CA SER A 207 -23.86 33.48 -22.45
C SER A 207 -24.42 32.37 -23.34
N ARG A 208 -25.75 32.23 -23.37
CA ARG A 208 -26.48 31.19 -24.09
C ARG A 208 -27.59 31.80 -24.96
N SER A 209 -27.88 31.16 -26.08
CA SER A 209 -29.02 31.49 -26.97
C SER A 209 -30.06 30.39 -26.89
N GLU A 210 -31.35 30.73 -26.93
CA GLU A 210 -32.43 29.74 -27.03
C GLU A 210 -32.39 28.96 -28.37
N GLU A 211 -31.79 29.56 -29.41
CA GLU A 211 -31.67 28.95 -30.75
C GLU A 211 -30.50 27.97 -30.88
N GLN A 212 -29.51 28.02 -29.98
CA GLN A 212 -28.31 27.17 -30.02
C GLN A 212 -27.90 26.74 -28.59
N PRO A 213 -28.24 25.51 -28.16
CA PRO A 213 -27.91 25.02 -26.83
C PRO A 213 -26.40 24.73 -26.71
N LEU A 214 -25.82 25.10 -25.56
CA LEU A 214 -24.41 24.84 -25.26
C LEU A 214 -24.15 23.33 -25.17
N GLN A 215 -23.16 22.83 -25.91
CA GLN A 215 -22.73 21.44 -25.87
C GLN A 215 -21.80 21.26 -24.66
N VAL A 216 -22.24 20.54 -23.63
CA VAL A 216 -21.50 20.35 -22.38
C VAL A 216 -21.06 18.90 -22.22
N LEU A 217 -19.78 18.66 -21.94
CA LEU A 217 -19.25 17.34 -21.60
C LEU A 217 -18.91 17.26 -20.11
N VAL A 218 -19.31 16.16 -19.45
CA VAL A 218 -18.96 15.85 -18.05
C VAL A 218 -18.21 14.51 -17.99
N PRO A 219 -16.86 14.50 -18.05
CA PRO A 219 -16.05 13.29 -17.86
C PRO A 219 -16.01 12.84 -16.40
N GLY A 220 -15.93 11.53 -16.15
CA GLY A 220 -15.87 10.96 -14.80
C GLY A 220 -17.16 11.19 -14.00
N ALA A 221 -18.31 11.14 -14.67
CA ALA A 221 -19.57 11.57 -14.08
C ALA A 221 -20.12 10.65 -12.96
N GLY A 222 -19.48 9.51 -12.68
CA GLY A 222 -19.92 8.57 -11.66
C GLY A 222 -21.32 8.04 -11.98
N ILE A 223 -22.31 8.38 -11.15
CA ILE A 223 -23.72 8.07 -11.42
C ILE A 223 -24.57 9.30 -11.80
N GLY A 224 -23.94 10.30 -12.42
CA GLY A 224 -24.59 11.26 -13.31
C GLY A 224 -25.32 12.43 -12.66
N ARG A 225 -25.33 12.56 -11.33
CA ARG A 225 -26.10 13.61 -10.63
C ARG A 225 -25.75 15.01 -11.12
N LEU A 226 -24.46 15.39 -11.14
CA LEU A 226 -24.03 16.72 -11.61
C LEU A 226 -24.50 16.98 -13.05
N ALA A 227 -24.43 15.98 -13.94
CA ALA A 227 -24.86 16.14 -15.32
C ALA A 227 -26.38 16.43 -15.44
N HIS A 228 -27.21 15.85 -14.56
CA HIS A 228 -28.63 16.18 -14.49
C HIS A 228 -28.91 17.57 -13.89
N GLU A 229 -28.15 18.00 -12.88
CA GLU A 229 -28.24 19.37 -12.34
C GLU A 229 -27.89 20.41 -13.42
N ILE A 230 -26.83 20.17 -14.20
CA ILE A 230 -26.43 21.00 -15.36
C ILE A 230 -27.54 21.01 -16.42
N ALA A 231 -28.10 19.86 -16.78
CA ALA A 231 -29.20 19.79 -17.74
C ALA A 231 -30.46 20.54 -17.24
N GLY A 232 -30.69 20.56 -15.93
CA GLY A 232 -31.76 21.30 -15.26
C GLY A 232 -31.67 22.82 -15.42
N LEU A 233 -30.50 23.38 -15.74
CA LEU A 233 -30.33 24.82 -16.01
C LEU A 233 -31.02 25.27 -17.31
N GLY A 234 -31.29 24.35 -18.24
CA GLY A 234 -31.89 24.62 -19.55
C GLY A 234 -30.93 25.27 -20.56
N GLY A 235 -31.26 25.19 -21.85
CA GLY A 235 -30.42 25.75 -22.92
C GLY A 235 -29.05 25.06 -23.09
N MET A 236 -28.93 23.81 -22.65
CA MET A 236 -27.71 23.02 -22.71
C MET A 236 -28.00 21.60 -23.23
N GLU A 237 -27.07 21.06 -24.00
CA GLU A 237 -27.04 19.68 -24.46
C GLU A 237 -25.93 18.96 -23.70
N VAL A 238 -26.31 18.22 -22.66
CA VAL A 238 -25.36 17.57 -21.75
C VAL A 238 -25.05 16.14 -22.21
N THR A 239 -23.76 15.88 -22.39
CA THR A 239 -23.18 14.55 -22.51
C THR A 239 -22.34 14.26 -21.29
N MET A 240 -22.48 13.07 -20.71
CA MET A 240 -21.63 12.59 -19.62
C MET A 240 -20.84 11.36 -20.07
N ASN A 241 -19.64 11.19 -19.51
CA ASN A 241 -18.79 10.04 -19.79
C ASN A 241 -18.35 9.34 -18.50
N GLU A 242 -18.41 8.01 -18.52
CA GLU A 242 -17.97 7.14 -17.44
C GLU A 242 -17.37 5.84 -18.01
N TRP A 243 -16.26 5.40 -17.40
CA TRP A 243 -15.48 4.24 -17.84
C TRP A 243 -15.81 2.98 -17.04
N SER A 244 -16.17 3.13 -15.76
CA SER A 244 -16.41 2.04 -14.83
C SER A 244 -17.74 1.36 -15.11
N ALA A 245 -17.68 0.08 -15.50
CA ALA A 245 -18.88 -0.73 -15.69
C ALA A 245 -19.73 -0.85 -14.41
N TYR A 246 -19.13 -0.71 -13.21
CA TYR A 246 -19.87 -0.70 -11.94
C TYR A 246 -20.69 0.59 -11.77
N MET A 247 -20.12 1.75 -12.11
CA MET A 247 -20.83 3.03 -12.08
C MET A 247 -21.90 3.09 -13.16
N ASN A 248 -21.59 2.62 -14.39
CA ASN A 248 -22.58 2.55 -15.47
C ASN A 248 -23.80 1.71 -15.08
N LEU A 249 -23.59 0.51 -14.52
CA LEU A 249 -24.70 -0.33 -14.02
C LEU A 249 -25.54 0.38 -12.95
N ALA A 250 -24.89 1.05 -11.99
CA ALA A 250 -25.57 1.81 -10.95
C ALA A 250 -26.36 3.01 -11.52
N TYR A 251 -25.82 3.72 -12.51
CA TYR A 251 -26.53 4.79 -13.24
C TYR A 251 -27.73 4.27 -14.05
N ARG A 252 -27.56 3.19 -14.82
CA ARG A 252 -28.67 2.57 -15.58
C ARG A 252 -29.81 2.16 -14.65
N TYR A 253 -29.49 1.66 -13.45
CA TYR A 253 -30.48 1.40 -12.42
C TYR A 253 -31.18 2.68 -11.93
N ILE A 254 -30.45 3.72 -11.50
CA ILE A 254 -31.02 5.00 -11.05
C ILE A 254 -31.93 5.62 -12.11
N SER A 255 -31.47 5.66 -13.37
CA SER A 255 -32.22 6.22 -14.51
C SER A 255 -33.49 5.45 -14.88
N SER A 256 -33.72 4.27 -14.29
CA SER A 256 -34.96 3.50 -14.41
C SER A 256 -35.97 3.70 -13.28
N LEU A 257 -35.57 4.36 -12.19
CA LEU A 257 -36.44 4.63 -11.04
C LEU A 257 -37.30 5.87 -11.32
N SER A 258 -38.61 5.73 -11.19
CA SER A 258 -39.60 6.77 -11.52
C SER A 258 -40.29 7.41 -10.31
N VAL A 259 -39.89 7.03 -9.09
CA VAL A 259 -40.51 7.48 -7.83
C VAL A 259 -39.39 7.84 -6.83
N PRO A 260 -39.39 9.06 -6.25
CA PRO A 260 -38.44 9.43 -5.19
C PRO A 260 -38.52 8.53 -3.96
N HIS A 261 -37.39 8.30 -3.30
CA HIS A 261 -37.20 7.47 -2.11
C HIS A 261 -37.83 6.05 -2.21
N SER A 262 -37.98 5.52 -3.43
CA SER A 262 -38.59 4.22 -3.68
C SER A 262 -37.72 3.03 -3.30
N MET A 263 -36.41 3.24 -3.19
CA MET A 263 -35.43 2.24 -2.78
C MET A 263 -34.73 2.66 -1.49
N ALA A 264 -34.29 1.68 -0.70
CA ALA A 264 -33.46 1.92 0.47
C ALA A 264 -32.50 0.76 0.70
N PHE A 265 -31.31 1.06 1.23
CA PHE A 265 -30.27 0.09 1.55
C PHE A 265 -29.42 0.56 2.73
N HIS A 266 -28.52 -0.30 3.21
CA HIS A 266 -27.69 -0.06 4.38
C HIS A 266 -26.22 0.11 3.96
N PRO A 267 -25.77 1.32 3.56
CA PRO A 267 -24.44 1.55 2.97
C PRO A 267 -23.25 1.33 3.92
N TYR A 268 -23.46 1.33 5.24
CA TYR A 268 -22.38 1.42 6.22
C TYR A 268 -22.03 0.09 6.93
N ILE A 269 -22.84 -0.96 6.74
CA ILE A 269 -22.73 -2.23 7.50
C ILE A 269 -21.46 -3.04 7.19
N ASP A 270 -20.73 -2.69 6.13
CA ASP A 270 -19.48 -3.34 5.70
C ASP A 270 -18.23 -2.77 6.36
N TRP A 271 -18.35 -1.67 7.11
CA TRP A 271 -17.25 -1.01 7.82
C TRP A 271 -17.63 -0.70 9.26
N TRP A 272 -17.07 -1.43 10.24
CA TRP A 272 -17.52 -1.36 11.64
C TRP A 272 -16.78 -0.33 12.51
N SER A 273 -15.78 0.36 11.96
CA SER A 273 -15.02 1.40 12.65
C SER A 273 -15.71 2.77 12.58
N HIS A 274 -15.43 3.63 13.56
CA HIS A 274 -15.89 5.03 13.61
C HIS A 274 -17.41 5.25 13.62
N HIS A 275 -18.20 4.30 14.15
CA HIS A 275 -19.63 4.52 14.40
C HIS A 275 -19.87 4.91 15.85
N ALA A 276 -20.57 6.03 16.08
CA ALA A 276 -20.95 6.48 17.42
C ALA A 276 -21.93 5.50 18.09
N THR A 277 -22.91 5.00 17.33
CA THR A 277 -23.87 4.00 17.79
C THR A 277 -23.99 2.81 16.84
N THR A 278 -24.55 1.70 17.30
CA THR A 278 -24.90 0.58 16.40
C THR A 278 -26.08 0.94 15.49
N ALA A 279 -26.91 1.93 15.84
CA ALA A 279 -27.95 2.43 14.95
C ALA A 279 -27.36 3.17 13.75
N ASP A 280 -26.29 3.96 13.92
CA ASP A 280 -25.63 4.67 12.82
C ASP A 280 -24.98 3.72 11.81
N LEU A 281 -24.39 2.62 12.29
CA LEU A 281 -23.86 1.52 11.48
C LEU A 281 -24.96 0.80 10.66
N GLN A 282 -26.14 0.62 11.27
CA GLN A 282 -27.22 -0.22 10.74
C GLN A 282 -28.32 0.58 10.02
N ARG A 283 -28.23 1.92 9.95
CA ARG A 283 -29.29 2.75 9.38
C ARG A 283 -29.52 2.47 7.87
N PRO A 284 -30.77 2.49 7.40
CA PRO A 284 -31.05 2.56 5.98
C PRO A 284 -30.83 4.00 5.46
N VAL A 285 -30.47 4.12 4.19
CA VAL A 285 -30.48 5.36 3.41
C VAL A 285 -31.40 5.14 2.21
N SER A 286 -32.33 6.07 1.98
CA SER A 286 -33.32 6.01 0.90
C SER A 286 -32.87 6.81 -0.31
N PHE A 287 -33.21 6.33 -1.51
CA PHE A 287 -32.85 6.91 -2.80
C PHE A 287 -33.88 6.53 -3.89
N PRO A 288 -33.97 7.25 -5.02
CA PRO A 288 -33.31 8.53 -5.27
C PRO A 288 -34.06 9.69 -4.61
N ASP A 289 -33.38 10.76 -4.16
CA ASP A 289 -34.01 12.00 -3.65
C ASP A 289 -34.82 12.72 -4.75
N GLN A 290 -34.35 12.65 -5.99
CA GLN A 290 -35.05 13.16 -7.18
C GLN A 290 -35.03 12.17 -8.34
N VAL A 291 -36.03 12.19 -9.20
CA VAL A 291 -36.08 11.30 -10.37
C VAL A 291 -35.15 11.80 -11.47
N ALA A 292 -34.24 10.96 -11.93
CA ALA A 292 -33.41 11.22 -13.10
C ALA A 292 -34.27 11.23 -14.38
N ASN A 293 -34.11 12.24 -15.24
CA ASN A 293 -34.69 12.22 -16.58
C ASN A 293 -33.69 11.59 -17.56
N PRO A 294 -33.86 10.32 -18.00
CA PRO A 294 -32.88 9.64 -18.86
C PRO A 294 -32.70 10.28 -20.24
N LEU A 295 -33.63 11.14 -20.69
CA LEU A 295 -33.54 11.84 -21.97
C LEU A 295 -32.82 13.20 -21.86
N SER A 296 -32.56 13.69 -20.65
CA SER A 296 -31.90 14.99 -20.42
C SER A 296 -30.38 14.95 -20.63
N VAL A 297 -29.75 13.79 -20.39
CA VAL A 297 -28.29 13.61 -20.40
C VAL A 297 -27.92 12.40 -21.26
N LEU A 298 -27.07 12.61 -22.27
CA LEU A 298 -26.50 11.50 -23.06
C LEU A 298 -25.39 10.81 -22.27
N SER A 299 -25.42 9.48 -22.18
CA SER A 299 -24.41 8.68 -21.45
C SER A 299 -23.50 7.92 -22.41
N VAL A 300 -22.23 8.36 -22.50
CA VAL A 300 -21.19 7.77 -23.34
C VAL A 300 -20.26 6.89 -22.51
N GLU A 301 -20.33 5.58 -22.69
CA GLU A 301 -19.54 4.62 -21.92
C GLU A 301 -18.21 4.29 -22.61
N GLY A 302 -17.09 4.57 -21.93
CA GLY A 302 -15.73 4.38 -22.47
C GLY A 302 -14.66 5.19 -21.72
N ASP A 303 -13.39 5.00 -22.09
CA ASP A 303 -12.26 5.76 -21.53
C ASP A 303 -12.22 7.14 -22.17
N PHE A 304 -12.30 8.20 -21.36
CA PHE A 304 -12.32 9.60 -21.79
C PHE A 304 -11.28 9.93 -22.87
N ALA A 305 -10.04 9.44 -22.74
CA ALA A 305 -8.95 9.76 -23.64
C ALA A 305 -9.08 9.10 -25.03
N THR A 306 -9.89 8.04 -25.16
CA THR A 306 -9.99 7.23 -26.40
C THR A 306 -11.40 7.14 -26.98
N VAL A 307 -12.46 7.20 -26.17
CA VAL A 307 -13.85 7.08 -26.64
C VAL A 307 -14.27 8.29 -27.49
N PHE A 308 -13.60 9.42 -27.31
CA PHE A 308 -13.77 10.64 -28.10
C PHE A 308 -12.59 10.89 -29.06
N SER A 309 -11.88 9.87 -29.55
CA SER A 309 -10.73 10.03 -30.46
C SER A 309 -11.11 10.77 -31.75
N ASP A 310 -12.30 10.51 -32.26
CA ASP A 310 -12.77 10.95 -33.58
C ASP A 310 -13.47 12.32 -33.51
N ASN A 311 -13.60 12.88 -32.30
CA ASN A 311 -14.24 14.15 -32.01
C ASN A 311 -13.18 15.25 -31.89
N THR A 312 -13.46 16.45 -32.39
CA THR A 312 -12.59 17.64 -32.28
C THR A 312 -13.48 18.87 -32.36
N GLU A 313 -13.23 19.89 -31.54
CA GLU A 313 -13.99 21.14 -31.50
C GLU A 313 -15.52 20.94 -31.40
N GLN A 314 -15.97 19.99 -30.57
CA GLN A 314 -17.39 19.65 -30.45
C GLN A 314 -18.09 20.37 -29.30
N TYR A 315 -17.40 20.56 -28.17
CA TYR A 315 -18.01 21.03 -26.93
C TYR A 315 -17.74 22.51 -26.69
N ASP A 316 -18.76 23.23 -26.21
CA ASP A 316 -18.64 24.60 -25.75
C ASP A 316 -18.06 24.65 -24.33
N VAL A 317 -18.41 23.66 -23.50
CA VAL A 317 -17.91 23.54 -22.12
C VAL A 317 -17.54 22.10 -21.78
N ILE A 318 -16.44 21.92 -21.05
CA ILE A 318 -16.08 20.64 -20.41
C ILE A 318 -16.01 20.84 -18.89
N VAL A 319 -16.60 19.93 -18.12
CA VAL A 319 -16.73 20.03 -16.66
C VAL A 319 -16.13 18.80 -16.00
N THR A 320 -15.05 18.97 -15.23
CA THR A 320 -14.38 17.88 -14.49
C THR A 320 -14.54 18.05 -12.99
N LEU A 321 -15.24 17.12 -12.34
CA LEU A 321 -15.48 17.11 -10.89
C LEU A 321 -14.84 15.86 -10.26
N PHE A 322 -13.82 16.01 -9.41
CA PHE A 322 -13.07 14.90 -8.79
C PHE A 322 -12.59 13.85 -9.82
N PHE A 323 -11.98 14.31 -10.93
CA PHE A 323 -11.69 13.47 -12.09
C PHE A 323 -10.24 13.52 -12.59
N ILE A 324 -9.59 14.69 -12.61
CA ILE A 324 -8.29 14.85 -13.32
C ILE A 324 -7.14 14.06 -12.67
N ASP A 325 -7.24 13.78 -11.38
CA ASP A 325 -6.32 12.97 -10.58
C ASP A 325 -6.50 11.45 -10.79
N THR A 326 -7.57 11.03 -11.47
CA THR A 326 -7.73 9.64 -11.95
C THR A 326 -6.83 9.31 -13.15
N ALA A 327 -6.25 10.33 -13.79
CA ALA A 327 -5.44 10.17 -15.00
C ALA A 327 -4.15 9.37 -14.73
N ARG A 328 -3.86 8.38 -15.59
CA ARG A 328 -2.52 7.75 -15.63
C ARG A 328 -1.49 8.70 -16.23
N ASN A 329 -1.87 9.50 -17.23
CA ASN A 329 -1.09 10.63 -17.72
C ASN A 329 -2.01 11.85 -17.80
N LEU A 330 -1.86 12.79 -16.85
CA LEU A 330 -2.67 14.01 -16.81
C LEU A 330 -2.50 14.87 -18.08
N VAL A 331 -1.32 14.87 -18.71
CA VAL A 331 -1.11 15.60 -19.97
C VAL A 331 -2.07 15.11 -21.06
N SER A 332 -2.32 13.80 -21.17
CA SER A 332 -3.28 13.25 -22.14
C SER A 332 -4.73 13.63 -21.86
N TYR A 333 -5.08 13.92 -20.60
CA TYR A 333 -6.38 14.52 -20.27
C TYR A 333 -6.43 15.99 -20.71
N LEU A 334 -5.39 16.79 -20.41
CA LEU A 334 -5.32 18.19 -20.83
C LEU A 334 -5.37 18.34 -22.38
N GLU A 335 -4.63 17.52 -23.11
CA GLU A 335 -4.65 17.44 -24.58
C GLU A 335 -6.03 17.04 -25.11
N THR A 336 -6.70 16.09 -24.46
CA THR A 336 -8.05 15.66 -24.83
C THR A 336 -9.08 16.76 -24.57
N ILE A 337 -9.05 17.40 -23.40
CA ILE A 337 -9.92 18.54 -23.06
C ILE A 337 -9.74 19.66 -24.09
N HIS A 338 -8.49 20.04 -24.38
CA HIS A 338 -8.17 21.09 -25.36
C HIS A 338 -8.68 20.76 -26.77
N ARG A 339 -8.47 19.52 -27.26
CA ARG A 339 -8.93 19.06 -28.58
C ARG A 339 -10.46 19.00 -28.69
N LEU A 340 -11.15 18.65 -27.61
CA LEU A 340 -12.61 18.48 -27.61
C LEU A 340 -13.37 19.81 -27.49
N LEU A 341 -12.75 20.82 -26.89
CA LEU A 341 -13.30 22.18 -26.82
C LEU A 341 -13.24 22.89 -28.18
N LYS A 342 -14.29 23.63 -28.50
CA LYS A 342 -14.27 24.63 -29.58
C LYS A 342 -13.26 25.74 -29.26
N PRO A 343 -12.77 26.48 -30.28
CA PRO A 343 -12.02 27.71 -30.05
C PRO A 343 -12.87 28.71 -29.25
N GLY A 344 -12.33 29.25 -28.15
CA GLY A 344 -13.08 30.07 -27.19
C GLY A 344 -13.96 29.29 -26.19
N GLY A 345 -13.99 27.95 -26.27
CA GLY A 345 -14.71 27.11 -25.31
C GLY A 345 -14.06 27.09 -23.91
N THR A 346 -14.83 26.72 -22.89
CA THR A 346 -14.45 26.80 -21.47
C THR A 346 -14.25 25.42 -20.84
N TRP A 347 -13.15 25.19 -20.13
CA TRP A 347 -12.99 24.08 -19.19
C TRP A 347 -13.24 24.58 -17.76
N ILE A 348 -14.10 23.88 -17.02
CA ILE A 348 -14.37 24.08 -15.60
C ILE A 348 -13.87 22.85 -14.83
N ASN A 349 -13.00 23.06 -13.85
CA ASN A 349 -12.51 22.01 -12.95
C ASN A 349 -12.87 22.29 -11.50
N LEU A 350 -13.12 21.23 -10.72
CA LEU A 350 -13.10 21.24 -9.25
C LEU A 350 -12.73 19.83 -8.73
N GLY A 351 -11.71 19.71 -7.87
CA GLY A 351 -11.38 18.43 -7.24
C GLY A 351 -10.06 18.46 -6.46
N PRO A 352 -9.68 17.38 -5.78
CA PRO A 352 -8.36 17.22 -5.20
C PRO A 352 -7.32 16.88 -6.29
N LEU A 353 -6.07 16.72 -5.86
CA LEU A 353 -5.01 16.08 -6.65
C LEU A 353 -4.61 14.74 -5.98
N LEU A 354 -5.61 13.90 -5.69
CA LEU A 354 -5.45 12.63 -4.99
C LEU A 354 -5.14 11.52 -6.01
N TYR A 355 -3.94 11.56 -6.58
CA TYR A 355 -3.54 10.59 -7.59
C TYR A 355 -3.64 9.15 -7.08
N GLY A 356 -4.29 8.30 -7.87
CA GLY A 356 -4.54 6.89 -7.52
C GLY A 356 -3.29 6.00 -7.51
N SER A 357 -3.47 4.68 -7.49
CA SER A 357 -2.38 3.72 -7.35
C SER A 357 -1.54 3.44 -8.61
N ALA A 358 -1.62 4.27 -9.66
CA ALA A 358 -0.99 4.02 -10.97
C ALA A 358 -0.63 5.22 -11.88
N PRO A 359 -0.45 6.47 -11.39
CA PRO A 359 -0.08 7.60 -12.25
C PRO A 359 1.35 7.43 -12.78
N PHE A 360 1.52 7.66 -14.09
CA PHE A 360 2.83 7.87 -14.71
C PHE A 360 3.38 9.27 -14.39
N LEU A 361 2.49 10.22 -14.11
CA LEU A 361 2.81 11.61 -13.82
C LEU A 361 1.91 12.11 -12.69
N GLN A 362 2.53 12.63 -11.63
CA GLN A 362 1.88 13.32 -10.52
C GLN A 362 2.40 14.76 -10.53
N LEU A 363 1.51 15.74 -10.64
CA LEU A 363 1.88 17.15 -10.78
C LEU A 363 1.38 17.94 -9.57
N SER A 364 2.12 18.97 -9.18
CA SER A 364 1.59 20.00 -8.29
C SER A 364 0.60 20.90 -9.05
N LEU A 365 -0.21 21.68 -8.32
CA LEU A 365 -1.19 22.57 -8.95
C LEU A 365 -0.51 23.60 -9.87
N ASP A 366 0.62 24.17 -9.47
CA ASP A 366 1.37 25.14 -10.26
C ASP A 366 1.95 24.54 -11.55
N GLU A 367 2.37 23.27 -11.52
CA GLU A 367 2.79 22.53 -12.72
C GLU A 367 1.60 22.29 -13.67
N ILE A 368 0.41 21.95 -13.15
CA ILE A 368 -0.82 21.79 -13.95
C ILE A 368 -1.21 23.12 -14.59
N VAL A 369 -1.11 24.22 -13.85
CA VAL A 369 -1.38 25.57 -14.35
C VAL A 369 -0.43 25.91 -15.50
N ALA A 370 0.89 25.81 -15.27
CA ALA A 370 1.90 26.11 -16.28
C ALA A 370 1.79 25.23 -17.55
N LEU A 371 1.44 23.94 -17.39
CA LEU A 371 1.19 23.05 -18.53
C LEU A 371 -0.10 23.39 -19.28
N SER A 372 -1.15 23.81 -18.58
CA SER A 372 -2.42 24.24 -19.21
C SER A 372 -2.21 25.52 -20.04
N GLU A 373 -1.47 26.50 -19.51
CA GLU A 373 -1.06 27.70 -20.27
C GLU A 373 -0.20 27.32 -21.49
N ARG A 374 0.73 26.38 -21.31
CA ARG A 374 1.59 25.90 -22.40
C ARG A 374 0.83 25.18 -23.51
N ILE A 375 -0.29 24.53 -23.19
CA ILE A 375 -1.19 23.87 -24.15
C ILE A 375 -2.05 24.88 -24.92
N GLY A 376 -2.41 26.01 -24.31
CA GLY A 376 -3.16 27.11 -24.95
C GLY A 376 -4.31 27.69 -24.12
N PHE A 377 -4.49 27.25 -22.87
CA PHE A 377 -5.54 27.76 -22.01
C PHE A 377 -5.19 29.10 -21.35
N THR A 378 -6.19 29.95 -21.12
CA THR A 378 -6.08 31.16 -20.30
C THR A 378 -7.00 31.08 -19.08
N PHE A 379 -6.46 31.41 -17.91
CA PHE A 379 -7.17 31.36 -16.63
C PHE A 379 -8.06 32.60 -16.42
N ASP A 380 -9.37 32.39 -16.29
CA ASP A 380 -10.36 33.43 -15.96
C ASP A 380 -10.47 33.62 -14.43
N GLU A 381 -10.88 34.82 -14.00
CA GLU A 381 -11.32 35.03 -12.61
C GLU A 381 -12.57 34.20 -12.29
N THR A 382 -12.43 33.37 -11.25
CA THR A 382 -13.53 32.57 -10.68
C THR A 382 -14.12 33.31 -9.48
N ASP A 383 -15.41 33.13 -9.17
CA ASP A 383 -16.07 33.84 -8.07
C ASP A 383 -15.42 33.58 -6.70
N ALA A 384 -15.36 34.59 -5.84
CA ALA A 384 -14.71 34.50 -4.52
C ALA A 384 -15.42 33.55 -3.54
N SER A 385 -16.71 33.25 -3.76
CA SER A 385 -17.44 32.20 -3.03
C SER A 385 -16.88 30.79 -3.26
N CYS A 386 -16.08 30.60 -4.30
CA CYS A 386 -15.35 29.35 -4.59
C CYS A 386 -13.97 29.28 -3.95
N GLY A 387 -13.67 30.17 -3.00
CA GLY A 387 -12.57 30.03 -2.07
C GLY A 387 -11.47 31.08 -2.21
N GLY A 388 -10.47 30.96 -1.33
CA GLY A 388 -9.28 31.80 -1.35
C GLY A 388 -8.38 31.48 -2.55
N LEU A 389 -7.60 32.46 -3.01
CA LEU A 389 -6.58 32.22 -4.04
C LEU A 389 -5.50 31.29 -3.49
N THR A 390 -5.22 30.20 -4.22
CA THR A 390 -4.24 29.17 -3.82
C THR A 390 -2.83 29.50 -4.33
N LEU A 391 -2.73 30.09 -5.51
CA LEU A 391 -1.46 30.43 -6.15
C LEU A 391 -1.33 31.95 -6.31
N ALA A 392 -0.17 32.49 -5.95
CA ALA A 392 0.11 33.91 -6.15
C ALA A 392 0.16 34.23 -7.66
N GLY A 393 -0.50 35.32 -8.06
CA GLY A 393 -0.50 35.81 -9.44
C GLY A 393 -1.39 35.06 -10.44
N HIS A 394 -2.10 34.02 -10.03
CA HIS A 394 -3.02 33.26 -10.89
C HIS A 394 -4.42 33.21 -10.24
N PRO A 395 -5.53 33.29 -11.00
CA PRO A 395 -6.89 33.38 -10.45
C PRO A 395 -7.45 32.01 -10.02
N VAL A 396 -6.61 31.17 -9.40
CA VAL A 396 -6.93 29.79 -9.03
C VAL A 396 -7.36 29.72 -7.56
N ARG A 397 -8.55 29.15 -7.28
CA ARG A 397 -9.14 29.13 -5.93
C ARG A 397 -9.19 27.74 -5.30
N GLY A 398 -8.96 27.65 -4.00
CA GLY A 398 -9.02 26.41 -3.21
C GLY A 398 -10.21 26.40 -2.25
N LYS A 399 -10.91 25.27 -2.18
CA LYS A 399 -12.15 25.09 -1.40
C LYS A 399 -12.12 23.75 -0.65
N GLU A 400 -12.57 23.72 0.60
CA GLU A 400 -12.79 22.47 1.32
C GLU A 400 -14.13 21.85 0.89
N VAL A 401 -14.11 20.56 0.53
CA VAL A 401 -15.27 19.82 0.02
C VAL A 401 -15.19 18.37 0.51
N ALA A 402 -16.28 17.81 1.03
CA ALA A 402 -16.31 16.40 1.41
C ALA A 402 -16.42 15.43 0.21
N TYR A 403 -15.96 14.19 0.38
CA TYR A 403 -16.17 13.10 -0.57
C TYR A 403 -16.64 11.81 0.12
N ALA A 404 -17.80 11.29 -0.30
CA ALA A 404 -18.45 10.08 0.19
C ALA A 404 -18.58 10.01 1.73
N ARG A 405 -18.84 11.15 2.38
CA ARG A 405 -18.78 11.31 3.83
C ARG A 405 -19.92 10.61 4.54
N ASN A 406 -19.60 9.85 5.59
CA ASN A 406 -20.59 9.41 6.57
C ASN A 406 -20.84 10.57 7.56
N GLY A 407 -21.92 11.33 7.37
CA GLY A 407 -22.26 12.48 8.23
C GLY A 407 -22.42 12.15 9.73
N ARG A 408 -22.63 10.86 10.08
CA ARG A 408 -22.72 10.38 11.47
C ARG A 408 -21.48 9.60 11.94
N GLY A 409 -20.40 9.64 11.16
CA GLY A 409 -19.14 9.00 11.51
C GLY A 409 -18.34 9.79 12.54
N LEU A 410 -17.60 9.08 13.41
CA LEU A 410 -16.63 9.64 14.35
C LEU A 410 -15.33 10.12 13.69
N MET A 411 -15.22 10.01 12.37
CA MET A 411 -14.09 10.46 11.56
C MET A 411 -14.62 11.24 10.36
N SER A 412 -14.16 12.48 10.20
CA SER A 412 -14.39 13.29 9.00
C SER A 412 -13.10 13.33 8.17
N LEU A 413 -13.13 12.72 6.99
CA LEU A 413 -12.21 13.10 5.92
C LEU A 413 -12.81 14.36 5.27
N VAL A 414 -12.07 15.46 5.36
CA VAL A 414 -12.34 16.68 4.59
C VAL A 414 -11.21 16.76 3.57
N GLU A 415 -11.55 16.79 2.29
CA GLU A 415 -10.57 16.98 1.23
C GLU A 415 -10.51 18.47 0.90
N SER A 416 -9.30 19.03 0.89
CA SER A 416 -9.08 20.35 0.31
C SER A 416 -9.08 20.18 -1.21
N ALA A 417 -10.23 20.44 -1.85
CA ALA A 417 -10.34 20.49 -3.30
C ALA A 417 -9.59 21.74 -3.81
N LEU A 418 -8.43 21.51 -4.43
CA LEU A 418 -7.68 22.57 -5.06
C LEU A 418 -8.27 22.88 -6.44
N ALA A 419 -8.40 24.17 -6.74
CA ALA A 419 -8.66 24.68 -8.08
C ALA A 419 -10.10 24.45 -8.57
N ALA A 420 -10.99 25.32 -8.08
CA ALA A 420 -12.05 25.85 -8.92
C ALA A 420 -11.39 26.68 -10.04
N LEU A 421 -11.40 26.14 -11.25
CA LEU A 421 -10.78 26.75 -12.43
C LEU A 421 -11.82 27.02 -13.49
N ARG A 422 -11.71 28.19 -14.13
CA ARG A 422 -12.34 28.49 -15.40
C ARG A 422 -11.25 28.81 -16.42
N LEU A 423 -11.23 28.06 -17.51
CA LEU A 423 -10.16 28.07 -18.50
C LEU A 423 -10.72 28.24 -19.90
N ASN A 424 -10.41 29.34 -20.59
CA ASN A 424 -10.82 29.54 -21.98
C ASN A 424 -9.71 29.11 -22.95
N ASN A 425 -10.09 28.56 -24.11
CA ASN A 425 -9.16 28.24 -25.19
C ASN A 425 -8.92 29.48 -26.09
N ALA A 426 -7.68 29.98 -26.16
CA ALA A 426 -7.37 31.25 -26.82
C ALA A 426 -7.10 31.12 -28.34
N VAL A 427 -7.73 31.98 -29.14
CA VAL A 427 -7.51 32.05 -30.60
C VAL A 427 -6.35 32.99 -30.93
N THR A 428 -5.14 32.45 -31.12
CA THR A 428 -4.04 33.19 -31.77
C THR A 428 -3.18 32.35 -32.73
N GLY A 429 -3.30 32.66 -34.02
CA GLY A 429 -2.28 32.56 -35.08
C GLY A 429 -1.21 31.45 -35.04
N ALA A 430 -1.47 30.37 -35.79
CA ALA A 430 -0.51 29.54 -36.54
C ALA A 430 0.90 29.27 -35.95
N SER A 431 1.10 28.03 -35.47
CA SER A 431 2.42 27.38 -35.38
C SER A 431 2.35 25.95 -35.95
N PRO A 432 3.15 25.59 -36.98
CA PRO A 432 2.98 24.32 -37.71
C PRO A 432 3.86 23.20 -37.14
N VAL A 433 3.35 22.38 -36.21
CA VAL A 433 4.11 21.25 -35.62
C VAL A 433 3.32 19.91 -35.61
N LEU A 434 2.07 19.88 -36.09
CA LEU A 434 1.16 18.72 -35.92
C LEU A 434 0.89 17.88 -37.20
N ALA A 435 1.77 17.96 -38.21
CA ALA A 435 1.53 17.37 -39.54
C ALA A 435 2.54 16.30 -39.99
N ALA A 436 3.32 15.70 -39.08
CA ALA A 436 4.30 14.66 -39.46
C ALA A 436 4.44 13.57 -38.39
N LEU A 437 3.85 12.38 -38.63
CA LEU A 437 4.39 11.03 -38.35
C LEU A 437 3.36 9.88 -38.56
N ILE A 438 2.93 9.69 -39.82
CA ILE A 438 2.44 8.39 -40.35
C ILE A 438 3.06 8.30 -41.75
N PRO A 439 3.97 7.34 -42.05
CA PRO A 439 3.67 5.90 -42.12
C PRO A 439 4.66 5.05 -41.28
N GLY A 440 4.39 3.81 -40.89
CA GLY A 440 3.55 2.78 -41.50
C GLY A 440 4.44 1.71 -42.12
N LEU A 441 4.37 0.47 -41.63
CA LEU A 441 4.88 -0.75 -42.27
C LEU A 441 4.41 -1.98 -41.48
N GLY A 442 3.56 -2.80 -42.09
CA GLY A 442 3.28 -4.13 -41.57
C GLY A 442 4.35 -5.12 -42.04
N HIS A 443 4.76 -6.04 -41.18
CA HIS A 443 5.45 -7.25 -41.61
C HIS A 443 4.96 -8.47 -40.83
N VAL A 444 4.30 -9.36 -41.57
CA VAL A 444 4.10 -10.76 -41.18
C VAL A 444 5.45 -11.47 -41.27
N CYS A 445 5.79 -12.29 -40.28
CA CYS A 445 6.79 -13.35 -40.45
C CYS A 445 6.51 -14.54 -39.52
N GLU A 446 6.82 -15.73 -40.01
CA GLU A 446 6.30 -17.01 -39.50
C GLU A 446 7.10 -17.64 -38.33
N VAL A 447 6.46 -18.67 -37.76
CA VAL A 447 6.98 -19.60 -36.76
C VAL A 447 8.27 -20.30 -37.21
N GLN A 448 9.27 -20.40 -36.31
CA GLN A 448 10.33 -21.41 -36.41
C GLN A 448 10.39 -22.32 -35.19
N GLN A 449 10.63 -23.61 -35.46
CA GLN A 449 10.67 -24.72 -34.49
C GLN A 449 12.07 -24.95 -33.88
N PRO A 450 12.20 -25.70 -32.77
CA PRO A 450 13.40 -25.68 -31.93
C PRO A 450 14.58 -26.53 -32.43
N GLY A 451 15.77 -25.93 -32.44
CA GLY A 451 17.07 -26.58 -32.71
C GLY A 451 17.74 -27.18 -31.46
N LYS A 452 18.59 -28.20 -31.65
CA LYS A 452 19.10 -29.10 -30.59
C LYS A 452 20.41 -28.64 -29.91
N LYS A 453 20.64 -29.24 -28.73
CA LYS A 453 21.85 -29.18 -27.88
C LYS A 453 23.17 -29.48 -28.61
N ALA A 454 24.26 -28.92 -28.08
CA ALA A 454 25.61 -29.49 -28.13
C ALA A 454 26.25 -29.45 -26.73
N ASP A 455 27.12 -30.42 -26.44
CA ASP A 455 27.73 -30.69 -25.12
C ASP A 455 29.24 -30.37 -25.09
N LEU A 456 29.85 -30.48 -23.89
CA LEU A 456 31.30 -30.38 -23.56
C LEU A 456 31.90 -28.94 -23.48
N ALA A 457 32.83 -28.62 -22.55
CA ALA A 457 33.69 -29.49 -21.74
C ALA A 457 33.93 -29.04 -20.27
N LYS A 458 34.59 -29.92 -19.50
CA LYS A 458 34.80 -29.89 -18.03
C LYS A 458 36.11 -29.22 -17.60
N SER A 459 36.11 -28.54 -16.44
CA SER A 459 37.26 -28.32 -15.50
C SER A 459 36.85 -27.25 -14.46
N LEU A 460 37.12 -27.28 -13.14
CA LEU A 460 37.65 -28.27 -12.19
C LEU A 460 37.05 -27.92 -10.81
N GLY A 461 36.61 -28.90 -10.02
CA GLY A 461 35.93 -28.64 -8.74
C GLY A 461 36.82 -28.77 -7.50
N HIS A 462 36.72 -27.83 -6.56
CA HIS A 462 37.22 -27.99 -5.18
C HIS A 462 36.07 -27.90 -4.18
N ARG A 463 35.61 -29.06 -3.68
CA ARG A 463 34.60 -29.13 -2.60
C ARG A 463 35.28 -28.98 -1.23
N ARG A 464 34.93 -27.94 -0.46
CA ARG A 464 35.30 -27.85 0.96
C ARG A 464 34.56 -28.91 1.80
N PRO A 465 35.11 -29.37 2.95
CA PRO A 465 34.52 -30.47 3.72
C PRO A 465 33.21 -30.10 4.43
N ARG A 466 32.28 -31.06 4.54
CA ARG A 466 31.08 -30.91 5.40
C ARG A 466 31.48 -31.08 6.87
N ALA A 467 31.25 -30.07 7.70
CA ALA A 467 31.50 -30.14 9.13
C ALA A 467 30.57 -31.15 9.85
N SER A 468 31.15 -31.93 10.77
CA SER A 468 30.45 -32.92 11.59
C SER A 468 29.45 -32.29 12.57
N ARG A 469 28.28 -32.93 12.77
CA ARG A 469 27.24 -32.51 13.72
C ARG A 469 27.49 -33.18 15.09
N SER A 470 27.56 -32.41 16.17
CA SER A 470 27.71 -32.99 17.51
C SER A 470 26.45 -33.76 17.93
N ARG A 471 26.63 -34.94 18.54
CA ARG A 471 25.53 -35.77 19.02
C ARG A 471 24.96 -35.29 20.37
N GLY A 472 25.73 -34.56 21.19
CA GLY A 472 25.36 -34.18 22.56
C GLY A 472 24.54 -32.88 22.73
N GLY A 473 24.52 -32.00 21.72
CA GLY A 473 23.91 -30.65 21.83
C GLY A 473 22.48 -30.57 22.39
N CYS A 474 22.15 -29.45 23.04
CA CYS A 474 20.82 -29.24 23.62
C CYS A 474 19.71 -29.22 22.55
N LEU A 475 18.48 -29.52 22.96
CA LEU A 475 17.31 -29.61 22.06
C LEU A 475 17.08 -28.28 21.31
N SER A 476 17.25 -27.16 22.00
CA SER A 476 17.04 -25.81 21.46
C SER A 476 18.06 -25.45 20.37
N CYS A 477 19.34 -25.80 20.53
CA CYS A 477 20.35 -25.60 19.48
C CYS A 477 20.21 -26.60 18.33
N LYS A 478 19.77 -27.84 18.61
CA LYS A 478 19.48 -28.86 17.57
C LYS A 478 18.31 -28.43 16.68
N ALA A 479 17.20 -27.97 17.25
CA ALA A 479 16.06 -27.40 16.50
C ALA A 479 16.50 -26.21 15.62
N ARG A 480 17.34 -25.32 16.16
CA ARG A 480 17.93 -24.16 15.45
C ARG A 480 19.04 -24.52 14.45
N LYS A 481 19.39 -25.81 14.27
CA LYS A 481 20.47 -26.30 13.39
C LYS A 481 21.83 -25.60 13.66
N LYS A 482 22.17 -25.31 14.92
CA LYS A 482 23.42 -24.66 15.34
C LYS A 482 24.30 -25.58 16.19
N LYS A 483 25.63 -25.39 16.12
CA LYS A 483 26.60 -26.10 16.97
C LYS A 483 26.38 -25.66 18.43
N CYS A 484 26.26 -26.63 19.32
CA CYS A 484 26.15 -26.42 20.76
C CYS A 484 27.55 -26.54 21.38
N ASP A 485 27.83 -25.73 22.40
CA ASP A 485 29.03 -25.78 23.25
C ASP A 485 28.90 -26.81 24.40
N GLU A 486 27.71 -27.37 24.57
CA GLU A 486 27.40 -28.52 25.47
C GLU A 486 27.54 -28.23 26.99
N VAL A 487 27.85 -26.98 27.36
CA VAL A 487 27.87 -26.46 28.73
C VAL A 487 26.50 -26.55 29.41
N ARG A 488 26.48 -27.04 30.65
CA ARG A 488 25.28 -27.20 31.52
C ARG A 488 25.32 -26.19 32.69
N PRO A 489 24.17 -25.80 33.27
CA PRO A 489 22.80 -26.20 32.93
C PRO A 489 22.24 -25.49 31.68
N ARG A 490 22.73 -24.29 31.33
CA ARG A 490 22.39 -23.58 30.09
C ARG A 490 23.64 -23.41 29.22
N CYS A 491 23.54 -23.78 27.94
CA CYS A 491 24.62 -23.60 26.98
C CYS A 491 24.76 -22.11 26.60
N SER A 492 25.96 -21.68 26.20
CA SER A 492 26.26 -20.26 25.97
C SER A 492 25.36 -19.63 24.93
N ASP A 493 25.05 -20.36 23.85
CA ASP A 493 24.23 -19.86 22.75
C ASP A 493 22.74 -19.70 23.14
N CYS A 494 22.25 -20.51 24.09
CA CYS A 494 20.92 -20.32 24.67
C CYS A 494 20.89 -19.26 25.77
N ARG A 495 21.98 -19.08 26.55
CA ARG A 495 22.08 -18.00 27.54
C ARG A 495 22.11 -16.62 26.85
N ARG A 496 22.92 -16.46 25.80
CA ARG A 496 23.05 -15.23 24.98
C ARG A 496 21.71 -14.74 24.41
N LEU A 497 20.93 -15.66 23.85
CA LEU A 497 19.64 -15.36 23.20
C LEU A 497 18.44 -15.43 24.17
N ASN A 498 18.70 -15.60 25.47
CA ASN A 498 17.72 -15.86 26.53
C ASN A 498 16.66 -16.93 26.16
N LEU A 499 17.13 -18.07 25.65
CA LEU A 499 16.29 -19.21 25.27
C LEU A 499 16.20 -20.24 26.41
N PRO A 500 15.08 -20.98 26.52
CA PRO A 500 15.02 -22.17 27.36
C PRO A 500 16.04 -23.19 26.84
N CYS A 501 16.98 -23.63 27.68
CA CYS A 501 17.98 -24.63 27.30
C CYS A 501 17.57 -26.00 27.82
N ARG A 502 16.89 -26.79 26.98
CA ARG A 502 16.42 -28.13 27.36
C ARG A 502 17.38 -29.20 26.86
N TRP A 503 17.71 -30.16 27.71
CA TRP A 503 18.48 -31.36 27.38
C TRP A 503 17.54 -32.56 27.33
N LYS A 504 17.90 -33.65 26.65
CA LYS A 504 17.17 -34.91 26.85
C LYS A 504 17.38 -35.34 28.31
N PRO A 505 16.34 -35.74 29.06
CA PRO A 505 16.53 -36.35 30.36
C PRO A 505 17.36 -37.62 30.15
N SER A 506 18.47 -37.72 30.87
CA SER A 506 19.21 -38.97 31.02
C SER A 506 18.37 -39.91 31.88
N SER A 507 18.13 -41.13 31.41
CA SER A 507 17.61 -42.20 32.27
C SER A 507 18.46 -42.28 33.55
N PRO A 508 17.86 -42.48 34.73
CA PRO A 508 18.63 -42.56 35.97
C PRO A 508 19.56 -43.77 35.91
N ALA A 509 20.86 -43.54 36.12
CA ALA A 509 21.82 -44.61 36.31
C ALA A 509 21.77 -45.07 37.77
N SER A 510 21.57 -46.36 37.98
CA SER A 510 21.80 -47.04 39.25
C SER A 510 23.31 -47.05 39.60
N PRO A 511 23.70 -47.25 40.88
CA PRO A 511 24.97 -46.73 41.40
C PRO A 511 26.20 -47.60 41.11
N ASP A 512 27.36 -46.93 41.15
CA ASP A 512 28.72 -47.36 41.49
C ASP A 512 29.31 -48.66 40.91
N CYS A 513 30.48 -48.59 40.26
CA CYS A 513 31.79 -48.64 40.95
C CYS A 513 33.01 -48.84 40.00
N THR A 514 34.13 -48.24 40.39
CA THR A 514 35.56 -48.64 40.18
C THR A 514 36.04 -49.51 39.00
N ALA A 515 36.97 -48.91 38.23
CA ALA A 515 38.32 -49.40 37.89
C ALA A 515 38.59 -50.81 37.29
N SER A 516 39.36 -50.76 36.18
CA SER A 516 40.46 -51.68 35.82
C SER A 516 40.20 -53.10 35.29
N ALA A 517 40.35 -53.21 33.96
CA ALA A 517 41.14 -54.26 33.28
C ALA A 517 40.53 -55.70 33.24
N PRO A 518 41.10 -56.66 32.48
CA PRO A 518 40.39 -57.09 31.28
C PRO A 518 40.28 -58.61 31.07
N SER A 519 39.71 -58.96 29.90
CA SER A 519 40.04 -60.12 29.03
C SER A 519 39.16 -61.39 29.05
N HIS A 520 39.14 -62.00 27.86
CA HIS A 520 38.81 -63.40 27.52
C HIS A 520 37.36 -63.88 27.24
N THR A 521 37.05 -63.79 25.94
CA THR A 521 36.57 -64.88 25.02
C THR A 521 35.09 -65.32 24.96
N CYS A 522 34.68 -65.52 23.69
CA CYS A 522 33.48 -66.21 23.17
C CYS A 522 33.24 -67.60 23.81
N THR A 523 32.03 -68.16 23.87
CA THR A 523 31.26 -68.71 22.72
C THR A 523 29.81 -69.14 23.03
N ALA A 524 29.05 -69.39 21.95
CA ALA A 524 27.90 -70.32 21.83
C ALA A 524 26.50 -69.97 22.38
N SER A 525 25.56 -69.77 21.45
CA SER A 525 24.10 -69.96 21.62
C SER A 525 23.73 -71.46 21.81
N PRO A 526 22.46 -71.79 22.07
CA PRO A 526 21.61 -72.20 20.93
C PRO A 526 20.09 -71.85 21.01
N ARG A 527 19.48 -71.72 19.81
CA ARG A 527 18.15 -72.23 19.36
C ARG A 527 16.87 -71.91 20.18
N SER A 528 15.93 -71.09 19.68
CA SER A 528 14.91 -71.28 18.59
C SER A 528 13.63 -71.99 19.13
N GLU A 529 12.39 -71.48 19.00
CA GLU A 529 11.44 -71.39 17.85
C GLU A 529 10.07 -70.85 18.43
N THR A 530 9.00 -70.39 17.75
CA THR A 530 8.69 -70.14 16.31
C THR A 530 7.65 -69.02 16.06
N SER A 531 7.84 -68.35 14.93
CA SER A 531 6.93 -67.69 13.96
C SER A 531 5.41 -67.96 13.93
N ASN A 532 4.62 -66.89 13.71
CA ASN A 532 3.69 -66.66 12.56
C ASN A 532 2.72 -65.49 12.92
N SER A 533 2.58 -64.38 12.19
CA SER A 533 2.45 -64.09 10.75
C SER A 533 1.03 -64.27 10.21
N LEU A 534 0.44 -63.18 9.71
CA LEU A 534 -0.68 -63.16 8.76
C LEU A 534 -0.40 -62.13 7.65
N THR A 535 -0.59 -62.58 6.42
CA THR A 535 -0.55 -61.83 5.14
C THR A 535 -1.97 -61.30 4.80
N LEU A 536 -2.30 -60.62 3.69
CA LEU A 536 -1.69 -60.46 2.37
C LEU A 536 -2.15 -59.13 1.68
N ALA A 537 -1.40 -58.74 0.64
CA ALA A 537 -1.68 -57.75 -0.43
C ALA A 537 -3.00 -58.00 -1.22
N SER A 538 -3.53 -57.18 -2.16
CA SER A 538 -3.23 -55.83 -2.74
C SER A 538 -4.34 -55.45 -3.76
N VAL A 539 -4.67 -54.17 -3.97
CA VAL A 539 -5.26 -53.63 -5.24
C VAL A 539 -4.72 -52.19 -5.50
N THR A 540 -4.79 -51.74 -6.76
CA THR A 540 -4.08 -50.64 -7.45
C THR A 540 -4.66 -49.22 -7.35
N ASP A 541 -3.89 -48.24 -7.85
CA ASP A 541 -4.24 -46.82 -8.10
C ASP A 541 -5.58 -46.60 -8.84
N PRO A 542 -6.17 -45.39 -8.72
CA PRO A 542 -5.88 -44.36 -9.73
C PRO A 542 -5.47 -42.98 -9.18
N THR A 543 -4.71 -42.28 -10.03
CA THR A 543 -4.37 -40.84 -10.06
C THR A 543 -5.35 -39.86 -9.39
N SER A 544 -4.79 -38.82 -8.75
CA SER A 544 -5.50 -37.57 -8.40
C SER A 544 -4.58 -36.35 -8.63
N PRO A 545 -5.13 -35.18 -9.01
CA PRO A 545 -4.34 -34.03 -9.46
C PRO A 545 -3.81 -33.17 -8.30
N SER A 546 -2.83 -32.34 -8.63
CA SER A 546 -2.29 -31.30 -7.75
C SER A 546 -3.00 -29.98 -8.03
N ASP A 547 -3.78 -29.48 -7.07
CA ASP A 547 -4.33 -28.11 -7.12
C ASP A 547 -3.91 -27.31 -5.88
N THR A 548 -3.02 -26.35 -6.11
CA THR A 548 -2.71 -25.27 -5.16
C THR A 548 -3.59 -24.07 -5.49
N ALA A 549 -4.72 -23.94 -4.81
CA ALA A 549 -5.57 -22.75 -4.89
C ALA A 549 -5.31 -21.81 -3.69
N SER A 550 -5.01 -20.55 -4.00
CA SER A 550 -4.77 -19.46 -3.04
C SER A 550 -6.09 -18.93 -2.46
N LEU A 551 -6.02 -18.38 -1.23
CA LEU A 551 -7.12 -17.67 -0.58
C LEU A 551 -6.73 -16.21 -0.36
N ASP A 552 -7.43 -15.30 -1.04
CA ASP A 552 -7.36 -13.85 -0.82
C ASP A 552 -8.42 -13.38 0.17
N ASP A 553 -8.09 -12.39 1.00
CA ASP A 553 -9.01 -11.65 1.89
C ASP A 553 -8.33 -10.34 2.35
N PRO A 554 -9.04 -9.23 2.65
CA PRO A 554 -8.92 -8.08 1.76
C PRO A 554 -8.51 -6.76 2.43
N ILE A 555 -7.53 -6.08 1.82
CA ILE A 555 -7.33 -4.62 1.92
C ILE A 555 -7.17 -4.11 0.48
N GLY A 556 -8.31 -3.96 -0.21
CA GLY A 556 -8.38 -3.66 -1.64
C GLY A 556 -8.67 -2.18 -1.93
N SER A 557 -7.64 -1.34 -1.84
CA SER A 557 -7.60 0.01 -2.43
C SER A 557 -6.17 0.60 -2.43
N LEU A 558 -5.20 -0.10 -3.04
CA LEU A 558 -3.84 0.44 -3.29
C LEU A 558 -3.02 -0.41 -4.28
N SER A 559 -3.67 -0.94 -5.33
CA SER A 559 -3.11 -2.00 -6.16
C SER A 559 -3.31 -1.79 -7.67
N THR A 560 -2.50 -0.92 -8.29
CA THR A 560 -2.29 -0.89 -9.75
C THR A 560 -0.95 -0.28 -10.19
N TRP A 561 0.11 -0.36 -9.36
CA TRP A 561 1.47 -0.06 -9.83
C TRP A 561 1.92 -1.13 -10.83
N LEU A 562 1.46 -1.04 -12.10
CA LEU A 562 2.06 -1.57 -13.33
C LEU A 562 1.11 -1.45 -14.53
N THR A 563 1.64 -1.01 -15.67
CA THR A 563 1.51 -1.73 -16.95
C THR A 563 2.83 -1.58 -17.74
N PRO A 564 3.15 -2.48 -18.70
CA PRO A 564 4.55 -2.70 -19.14
C PRO A 564 5.12 -1.78 -20.25
N GLU A 565 4.51 -0.64 -20.55
CA GLU A 565 4.76 0.09 -21.82
C GLU A 565 5.73 1.29 -21.71
N ALA A 566 6.28 1.59 -20.53
CA ALA A 566 7.26 2.66 -20.31
C ALA A 566 8.68 2.37 -20.85
N ILE A 567 8.80 1.50 -21.86
CA ILE A 567 10.06 0.94 -22.39
C ILE A 567 10.58 1.74 -23.60
N GLY A 568 9.77 2.61 -24.22
CA GLY A 568 10.07 3.18 -25.55
C GLY A 568 10.68 4.59 -25.66
N ALA A 569 10.66 5.42 -24.62
CA ALA A 569 10.92 6.87 -24.77
C ALA A 569 12.23 7.35 -24.11
N PRO A 570 13.16 7.98 -24.86
CA PRO A 570 14.36 8.58 -24.28
C PRO A 570 14.05 9.97 -23.70
N VAL A 571 14.02 10.08 -22.37
CA VAL A 571 13.90 11.38 -21.66
C VAL A 571 15.26 11.76 -21.07
N ALA A 572 15.65 13.02 -21.24
CA ALA A 572 16.99 13.51 -20.92
C ALA A 572 17.22 13.65 -19.40
N SER A 573 18.41 13.26 -18.95
CA SER A 573 18.82 13.34 -17.55
C SER A 573 18.96 14.79 -17.06
N PRO A 574 18.54 15.11 -15.81
CA PRO A 574 18.96 16.35 -15.15
C PRO A 574 20.49 16.38 -15.09
N GLY A 575 21.11 17.41 -15.69
CA GLY A 575 22.57 17.52 -15.79
C GLY A 575 23.23 16.96 -17.04
N GLY A 576 22.48 16.44 -18.03
CA GLY A 576 22.98 16.18 -19.38
C GLY A 576 24.01 15.04 -19.55
N VAL A 577 24.31 14.29 -18.49
CA VAL A 577 25.21 13.12 -18.57
C VAL A 577 24.42 11.88 -18.96
N SER A 578 24.51 11.49 -20.23
CA SER A 578 24.04 10.19 -20.70
C SER A 578 24.89 9.08 -20.08
N ASN A 579 24.29 8.19 -19.27
CA ASN A 579 25.01 7.06 -18.67
C ASN A 579 25.35 6.03 -19.77
N PRO A 580 26.63 5.81 -20.11
CA PRO A 580 27.03 4.96 -21.23
C PRO A 580 26.83 3.46 -20.99
N TYR A 581 26.47 3.06 -19.76
CA TYR A 581 26.35 1.66 -19.32
C TYR A 581 24.90 1.12 -19.35
N LEU A 582 23.95 1.92 -19.85
CA LEU A 582 22.56 1.55 -20.11
C LEU A 582 22.42 1.00 -21.53
N HIS A 583 22.43 -0.32 -21.68
CA HIS A 583 22.55 -0.98 -22.98
C HIS A 583 21.20 -1.24 -23.65
N ASN A 584 20.17 -1.59 -22.87
CA ASN A 584 18.82 -1.89 -23.35
C ASN A 584 17.75 -1.08 -22.61
N ASP A 585 16.51 -1.21 -23.03
CA ASP A 585 15.39 -0.44 -22.46
C ASP A 585 14.97 -0.93 -21.07
N GLU A 586 15.28 -2.18 -20.71
CA GLU A 586 15.15 -2.69 -19.34
C GLU A 586 16.17 -2.03 -18.39
N ASP A 587 17.42 -1.82 -18.82
CA ASP A 587 18.42 -1.03 -18.07
C ASP A 587 17.92 0.41 -17.88
N ARG A 588 17.40 1.05 -18.93
CA ARG A 588 16.84 2.42 -18.86
C ARG A 588 15.66 2.50 -17.91
N SER A 589 14.75 1.53 -17.98
CA SER A 589 13.58 1.44 -17.09
C SER A 589 14.01 1.28 -15.63
N LEU A 590 14.95 0.36 -15.34
CA LEU A 590 15.48 0.14 -13.99
C LEU A 590 16.27 1.35 -13.46
N PHE A 591 16.94 2.10 -14.33
CA PHE A 591 17.63 3.35 -13.97
C PHE A 591 16.64 4.47 -13.68
N ASN A 592 15.60 4.65 -14.49
CA ASN A 592 14.54 5.62 -14.23
C ASN A 592 13.80 5.29 -12.92
N HIS A 593 13.49 4.01 -12.67
CA HIS A 593 12.93 3.56 -11.40
C HIS A 593 13.86 3.85 -10.21
N TYR A 594 15.18 3.80 -10.41
CA TYR A 594 16.15 4.20 -9.39
C TYR A 594 16.02 5.70 -9.06
N LEU A 595 16.08 6.55 -10.10
CA LEU A 595 16.08 8.01 -9.99
C LEU A 595 14.83 8.53 -9.27
N HIS A 596 13.65 8.05 -9.69
CA HIS A 596 12.38 8.60 -9.24
C HIS A 596 11.81 7.94 -7.99
N ILE A 597 12.10 6.65 -7.74
CA ILE A 597 11.50 5.90 -6.62
C ILE A 597 12.57 5.48 -5.61
N VAL A 598 13.53 4.66 -6.01
CA VAL A 598 14.43 3.98 -5.06
C VAL A 598 15.31 4.97 -4.31
N ALA A 599 16.01 5.87 -5.01
CA ALA A 599 16.91 6.83 -4.36
C ALA A 599 16.17 7.77 -3.39
N ARG A 600 14.89 8.07 -3.65
CA ARG A 600 14.04 8.84 -2.73
C ARG A 600 13.63 8.02 -1.50
N ALA A 601 13.20 6.78 -1.69
CA ALA A 601 12.84 5.87 -0.58
C ALA A 601 14.03 5.49 0.34
N LEU A 602 15.27 5.66 -0.14
CA LEU A 602 16.48 5.45 0.66
C LEU A 602 16.89 6.67 1.49
N SER A 603 16.60 7.89 1.01
CA SER A 603 17.00 9.11 1.68
C SER A 603 15.96 9.58 2.69
N ARG A 604 16.45 10.14 3.78
CA ARG A 604 15.67 10.61 4.94
C ARG A 604 15.56 12.13 5.01
N SER A 605 15.99 12.81 3.95
CA SER A 605 15.77 14.24 3.77
C SER A 605 14.63 14.46 2.78
N GLY A 606 13.83 15.51 2.99
CA GLY A 606 12.83 15.96 2.03
C GLY A 606 13.42 16.73 0.85
N ASP A 607 14.65 17.25 1.00
CA ASP A 607 15.35 18.04 -0.01
C ASP A 607 16.11 17.13 -1.00
N PRO A 608 15.75 17.11 -2.30
CA PRO A 608 16.45 16.33 -3.32
C PRO A 608 17.94 16.67 -3.46
N ASP A 609 18.34 17.93 -3.26
CA ASP A 609 19.71 18.40 -3.43
C ASP A 609 20.63 17.95 -2.27
N SER A 610 20.03 17.46 -1.19
CA SER A 610 20.72 16.83 -0.06
C SER A 610 20.79 15.31 -0.15
N ASN A 611 20.17 14.67 -1.16
CA ASN A 611 20.06 13.22 -1.26
C ASN A 611 21.38 12.58 -1.77
N PRO A 612 22.14 11.84 -0.94
CA PRO A 612 23.44 11.29 -1.34
C PRO A 612 23.31 10.13 -2.34
N PHE A 613 22.17 9.44 -2.37
CA PHE A 613 21.86 8.38 -3.35
C PHE A 613 21.62 8.94 -4.76
N LEU A 614 21.40 10.25 -4.89
CA LEU A 614 21.40 10.99 -6.15
C LEU A 614 22.74 11.72 -6.35
N VAL A 615 23.05 12.68 -5.47
CA VAL A 615 24.12 13.67 -5.66
C VAL A 615 25.53 13.06 -5.65
N THR A 616 25.78 12.05 -4.80
CA THR A 616 27.08 11.36 -4.78
C THR A 616 27.09 10.16 -5.72
N LEU A 617 26.02 9.37 -5.71
CA LEU A 617 26.03 8.04 -6.32
C LEU A 617 25.75 8.04 -7.83
N LEU A 618 25.03 9.03 -8.39
CA LEU A 618 24.82 9.12 -9.84
C LEU A 618 26.08 9.54 -10.62
N PRO A 619 26.90 10.51 -10.17
CA PRO A 619 28.21 10.76 -10.77
C PRO A 619 29.11 9.51 -10.75
N MET A 620 29.11 8.74 -9.65
CA MET A 620 29.81 7.45 -9.59
C MET A 620 29.26 6.44 -10.61
N ALA A 621 27.93 6.38 -10.80
CA ALA A 621 27.29 5.50 -11.78
C ALA A 621 27.64 5.86 -13.23
N ALA A 622 27.62 7.14 -13.57
CA ALA A 622 27.99 7.63 -14.90
C ALA A 622 29.47 7.32 -15.24
N ALA A 623 30.34 7.24 -14.24
CA ALA A 623 31.74 6.86 -14.38
C ALA A 623 32.02 5.34 -14.24
N SER A 624 31.04 4.52 -13.80
CA SER A 624 31.24 3.10 -13.52
C SER A 624 30.05 2.21 -13.91
N ASP A 625 30.33 1.23 -14.76
CA ASP A 625 29.45 0.10 -15.05
C ASP A 625 29.20 -0.78 -13.82
N THR A 626 30.17 -0.88 -12.90
CA THR A 626 30.03 -1.64 -11.65
C THR A 626 28.94 -1.04 -10.76
N ILE A 627 29.00 0.28 -10.58
CA ILE A 627 28.02 1.06 -9.80
C ILE A 627 26.67 1.08 -10.50
N THR A 628 26.64 1.33 -11.82
CA THR A 628 25.40 1.24 -12.60
C THR A 628 24.76 -0.14 -12.45
N SER A 629 25.52 -1.23 -12.61
CA SER A 629 24.99 -2.59 -12.54
C SER A 629 24.40 -2.97 -11.18
N VAL A 630 24.96 -2.48 -10.06
CA VAL A 630 24.35 -2.72 -8.74
C VAL A 630 23.13 -1.82 -8.49
N ILE A 631 23.11 -0.59 -9.00
CA ILE A 631 21.93 0.29 -8.97
C ILE A 631 20.73 -0.39 -9.66
N LEU A 632 20.94 -0.95 -10.86
CA LEU A 632 19.89 -1.68 -11.58
C LEU A 632 19.44 -2.94 -10.82
N GLY A 633 20.36 -3.64 -10.15
CA GLY A 633 20.06 -4.77 -9.26
C GLY A 633 19.18 -4.37 -8.07
N LEU A 634 19.50 -3.25 -7.42
CA LEU A 634 18.73 -2.69 -6.31
C LEU A 634 17.33 -2.24 -6.75
N SER A 635 17.23 -1.57 -7.91
CA SER A 635 15.94 -1.26 -8.55
C SER A 635 15.09 -2.49 -8.81
N GLY A 636 15.68 -3.54 -9.39
CA GLY A 636 14.95 -4.78 -9.62
C GLY A 636 14.51 -5.44 -8.31
N CYS A 637 15.29 -5.32 -7.23
CA CYS A 637 14.90 -5.87 -5.94
C CYS A 637 13.69 -5.16 -5.33
N HIS A 638 13.55 -3.85 -5.55
CA HIS A 638 12.34 -3.10 -5.23
C HIS A 638 11.18 -3.45 -6.19
N TRP A 639 11.44 -3.46 -7.50
CA TRP A 639 10.40 -3.58 -8.52
C TRP A 639 9.85 -5.00 -8.68
N LYS A 640 10.59 -6.06 -8.35
CA LYS A 640 10.17 -7.47 -8.55
C LYS A 640 8.86 -7.88 -7.85
N ARG A 641 8.50 -7.25 -6.73
CA ARG A 641 7.21 -7.48 -6.03
C ARG A 641 6.03 -7.13 -6.93
N VAL A 642 6.27 -6.15 -7.78
CA VAL A 642 5.33 -5.54 -8.69
C VAL A 642 5.47 -6.18 -10.08
N TYR A 643 6.68 -6.18 -10.68
CA TYR A 643 6.98 -6.76 -12.00
C TYR A 643 7.96 -7.94 -11.88
N PRO A 644 7.51 -9.20 -11.70
CA PRO A 644 8.42 -10.30 -11.39
C PRO A 644 9.44 -10.64 -12.49
N THR A 645 9.13 -10.34 -13.76
CA THR A 645 9.97 -10.67 -14.92
C THR A 645 11.25 -9.85 -15.00
N ILE A 646 11.21 -8.55 -14.63
CA ILE A 646 12.38 -7.65 -14.64
C ILE A 646 13.49 -8.12 -13.69
N TRP A 647 13.13 -8.94 -12.68
CA TRP A 647 14.09 -9.48 -11.72
C TRP A 647 15.16 -10.34 -12.37
N ASN A 648 14.85 -11.06 -13.46
CA ASN A 648 15.84 -11.88 -14.15
C ASN A 648 16.97 -11.03 -14.75
N HIS A 649 16.61 -9.90 -15.37
CA HIS A 649 17.58 -8.94 -15.94
C HIS A 649 18.35 -8.20 -14.83
N ALA A 650 17.64 -7.69 -13.82
CA ALA A 650 18.27 -7.01 -12.68
C ALA A 650 19.23 -7.93 -11.89
N LEU A 651 18.88 -9.20 -11.71
CA LEU A 651 19.74 -10.21 -11.07
C LEU A 651 21.00 -10.50 -11.91
N ALA A 652 20.89 -10.46 -13.25
CA ALA A 652 22.05 -10.57 -14.14
C ALA A 652 22.99 -9.35 -14.00
N ARG A 653 22.44 -8.11 -13.91
CA ARG A 653 23.24 -6.91 -13.60
C ARG A 653 23.86 -6.99 -12.19
N GLN A 654 23.13 -7.44 -11.17
CA GLN A 654 23.66 -7.65 -9.82
C GLN A 654 24.82 -8.67 -9.81
N GLY A 655 24.70 -9.77 -10.57
CA GLY A 655 25.76 -10.76 -10.76
C GLY A 655 27.01 -10.20 -11.47
N ARG A 656 26.82 -9.35 -12.49
CA ARG A 656 27.89 -8.63 -13.20
C ARG A 656 28.65 -7.70 -12.24
N ALA A 657 27.94 -6.90 -11.45
CA ALA A 657 28.54 -6.01 -10.44
C ALA A 657 29.42 -6.80 -9.44
N LEU A 658 28.91 -7.93 -8.93
CA LEU A 658 29.66 -8.80 -8.00
C LEU A 658 30.95 -9.37 -8.64
N ALA A 659 30.92 -9.73 -9.94
CA ALA A 659 32.09 -10.19 -10.65
C ALA A 659 33.13 -9.06 -10.88
N GLN A 660 32.65 -7.86 -11.20
CA GLN A 660 33.49 -6.66 -11.43
C GLN A 660 34.19 -6.17 -10.16
N VAL A 661 33.55 -6.26 -8.99
CA VAL A 661 34.20 -5.99 -7.70
C VAL A 661 35.49 -6.79 -7.52
N SER A 662 35.52 -8.07 -7.93
CA SER A 662 36.75 -8.87 -7.86
C SER A 662 37.87 -8.34 -8.76
N GLN A 663 37.54 -7.66 -9.85
CA GLN A 663 38.52 -7.05 -10.76
C GLN A 663 39.06 -5.73 -10.20
N LEU A 664 38.18 -4.88 -9.64
CA LEU A 664 38.57 -3.64 -8.92
C LEU A 664 39.55 -3.95 -7.78
N LEU A 665 39.21 -4.94 -6.93
CA LEU A 665 40.05 -5.37 -5.81
C LEU A 665 41.37 -6.03 -6.25
N SER A 666 41.51 -6.45 -7.51
CA SER A 666 42.77 -6.98 -8.05
C SER A 666 43.74 -5.89 -8.52
N ARG A 667 43.31 -4.62 -8.60
CA ARG A 667 44.11 -3.46 -8.99
C ARG A 667 43.81 -2.26 -8.08
N PRO A 668 44.14 -2.34 -6.78
CA PRO A 668 43.73 -1.35 -5.80
C PRO A 668 44.36 0.02 -6.08
N ASN A 669 43.49 1.02 -6.24
CA ASN A 669 43.80 2.44 -6.08
C ASN A 669 42.67 3.08 -5.24
N ALA A 670 42.80 4.35 -4.86
CA ALA A 670 41.79 5.00 -4.00
C ALA A 670 40.38 4.97 -4.61
N GLN A 671 40.25 5.34 -5.89
CA GLN A 671 38.97 5.38 -6.60
C GLN A 671 38.33 3.99 -6.75
N ALA A 672 39.10 2.98 -7.15
CA ALA A 672 38.64 1.60 -7.31
C ALA A 672 38.26 0.96 -5.96
N THR A 673 38.92 1.38 -4.87
CA THR A 673 38.54 0.97 -3.50
C THR A 673 37.21 1.58 -3.08
N LEU A 674 36.98 2.87 -3.36
CA LEU A 674 35.70 3.55 -3.11
C LEU A 674 34.56 2.96 -3.97
N GLU A 675 34.81 2.74 -5.25
CA GLU A 675 33.86 2.10 -6.19
C GLU A 675 33.48 0.68 -5.72
N ALA A 676 34.48 -0.14 -5.34
CA ALA A 676 34.23 -1.46 -4.78
C ALA A 676 33.48 -1.39 -3.44
N CYS A 677 33.80 -0.43 -2.57
CA CYS A 677 33.13 -0.25 -1.28
C CYS A 677 31.64 0.12 -1.46
N ALA A 678 31.36 1.17 -2.24
CA ALA A 678 30.00 1.59 -2.58
C ALA A 678 29.20 0.45 -3.22
N THR A 679 29.81 -0.29 -4.16
CA THR A 679 29.14 -1.46 -4.78
C THR A 679 28.81 -2.54 -3.76
N ILE A 680 29.74 -2.87 -2.86
CA ILE A 680 29.52 -3.88 -1.81
C ILE A 680 28.44 -3.41 -0.81
N LEU A 681 28.36 -2.11 -0.50
CA LEU A 681 27.31 -1.54 0.35
C LEU A 681 25.93 -1.58 -0.32
N LEU A 682 25.83 -1.26 -1.62
CA LEU A 682 24.57 -1.36 -2.38
C LEU A 682 24.12 -2.82 -2.57
N LEU A 683 25.07 -3.75 -2.75
CA LEU A 683 24.79 -5.19 -2.68
C LEU A 683 24.28 -5.59 -1.28
N CYS A 684 24.85 -5.01 -0.21
CA CYS A 684 24.37 -5.23 1.15
C CYS A 684 22.92 -4.73 1.33
N LEU A 685 22.60 -3.52 0.86
CA LEU A 685 21.23 -2.96 0.86
C LEU A 685 20.25 -3.87 0.11
N THR A 686 20.60 -4.32 -1.10
CA THR A 686 19.75 -5.21 -1.92
C THR A 686 19.38 -6.48 -1.14
N GLU A 687 20.35 -7.12 -0.50
CA GLU A 687 20.15 -8.34 0.30
C GLU A 687 19.41 -8.08 1.64
N LEU A 688 19.51 -6.87 2.20
CA LEU A 688 18.81 -6.47 3.42
C LEU A 688 17.34 -6.15 3.15
N PHE A 689 17.06 -5.36 2.10
CA PHE A 689 15.71 -4.95 1.70
C PHE A 689 14.88 -6.04 1.06
N ASP A 690 15.49 -7.10 0.53
CA ASP A 690 14.81 -8.36 0.22
C ASP A 690 14.20 -9.01 1.47
N GLY A 691 14.87 -8.90 2.63
CA GLY A 691 14.42 -9.40 3.92
C GLY A 691 14.64 -10.91 4.17
N THR A 692 14.78 -11.72 3.11
CA THR A 692 14.95 -13.19 3.25
C THR A 692 16.43 -13.61 3.36
N SER A 693 17.34 -12.80 2.80
CA SER A 693 18.75 -13.18 2.66
C SER A 693 19.54 -13.22 3.97
N ARG A 694 20.60 -14.03 3.96
CA ARG A 694 21.65 -14.08 4.99
C ARG A 694 23.01 -13.63 4.46
N VAL A 695 23.11 -13.30 3.18
CA VAL A 695 24.38 -13.04 2.47
C VAL A 695 24.92 -11.66 2.80
N TRP A 696 24.06 -10.69 3.12
CA TRP A 696 24.41 -9.33 3.57
C TRP A 696 25.54 -9.28 4.60
N LYS A 697 25.64 -10.28 5.49
CA LYS A 697 26.69 -10.41 6.53
C LYS A 697 28.10 -10.49 5.96
N TRP A 698 28.25 -11.00 4.75
CA TRP A 698 29.54 -11.11 4.06
C TRP A 698 29.87 -9.81 3.32
N HIS A 699 28.87 -9.18 2.67
CA HIS A 699 29.02 -7.85 2.08
C HIS A 699 29.44 -6.82 3.13
N LEU A 700 28.72 -6.74 4.25
CA LEU A 700 29.03 -5.83 5.34
C LEU A 700 30.45 -6.05 5.90
N LYS A 701 30.87 -7.30 6.08
CA LYS A 701 32.25 -7.61 6.49
C LYS A 701 33.29 -7.21 5.46
N ALA A 702 33.01 -7.37 4.17
CA ALA A 702 33.91 -6.97 3.10
C ALA A 702 34.03 -5.43 3.03
N ALA A 703 32.91 -4.70 3.12
CA ALA A 703 32.90 -3.24 3.17
C ALA A 703 33.70 -2.72 4.37
N GLY A 704 33.48 -3.27 5.58
CA GLY A 704 34.22 -2.89 6.78
C GLY A 704 35.73 -3.10 6.62
N ALA A 705 36.15 -4.24 6.09
CA ALA A 705 37.57 -4.51 5.84
C ALA A 705 38.21 -3.51 4.84
N LEU A 706 37.47 -3.09 3.80
CA LEU A 706 37.93 -2.06 2.86
C LEU A 706 38.05 -0.70 3.53
N LEU A 707 37.04 -0.27 4.28
CA LEU A 707 37.04 1.02 4.98
C LEU A 707 38.18 1.10 6.01
N THR A 708 38.38 0.05 6.81
CA THR A 708 39.53 -0.03 7.72
C THR A 708 40.88 0.01 6.98
N SER A 709 40.99 -0.59 5.78
CA SER A 709 42.22 -0.55 5.00
C SER A 709 42.52 0.80 4.33
N ALA A 710 41.50 1.62 4.06
CA ALA A 710 41.64 2.94 3.46
C ALA A 710 41.92 4.06 4.48
N GLY A 711 41.52 3.85 5.74
CA GLY A 711 41.66 4.82 6.83
C GLY A 711 40.54 5.86 6.86
N VAL A 712 39.93 6.06 8.04
CA VAL A 712 38.76 6.93 8.20
C VAL A 712 39.05 8.38 7.81
N GLU A 713 40.17 8.93 8.32
CA GLU A 713 40.61 10.31 8.02
C GLU A 713 40.77 10.57 6.52
N THR A 714 41.28 9.60 5.75
CA THR A 714 41.40 9.70 4.29
C THR A 714 40.03 9.77 3.61
N LEU A 715 39.10 8.93 4.05
CA LEU A 715 37.77 8.77 3.43
C LEU A 715 36.89 10.01 3.66
N GLU A 716 36.98 10.64 4.83
CA GLU A 716 36.24 11.86 5.16
C GLU A 716 36.54 13.04 4.22
N THR A 717 37.71 13.06 3.58
CA THR A 717 38.10 14.13 2.63
C THR A 717 37.30 14.12 1.32
N THR A 718 36.59 13.03 1.00
CA THR A 718 35.87 12.85 -0.28
C THR A 718 34.36 12.72 -0.07
N PRO A 719 33.50 13.22 -0.99
CA PRO A 719 32.07 12.95 -0.95
C PRO A 719 31.74 11.44 -0.95
N GLU A 720 32.42 10.67 -1.79
CA GLU A 720 32.23 9.23 -1.98
C GLU A 720 32.66 8.43 -0.75
N GLY A 721 33.77 8.82 -0.13
CA GLY A 721 34.24 8.22 1.13
C GLY A 721 33.32 8.51 2.30
N ARG A 722 32.82 9.74 2.43
CA ARG A 722 31.79 10.09 3.44
C ARG A 722 30.49 9.31 3.24
N PHE A 723 30.01 9.19 2.00
CA PHE A 723 28.84 8.35 1.68
C PHE A 723 29.06 6.89 2.11
N CYS A 724 30.22 6.30 1.79
CA CYS A 724 30.52 4.93 2.17
C CYS A 724 30.64 4.75 3.69
N LEU A 725 31.23 5.71 4.40
CA LEU A 725 31.33 5.71 5.87
C LEU A 725 29.96 5.79 6.55
N HIS A 726 29.12 6.77 6.18
CA HIS A 726 27.80 6.96 6.77
C HIS A 726 26.89 5.77 6.49
N LEU A 727 26.84 5.31 5.23
CA LEU A 727 26.04 4.15 4.86
C LEU A 727 26.52 2.88 5.58
N PHE A 728 27.83 2.68 5.71
CA PHE A 728 28.37 1.56 6.49
C PHE A 728 27.98 1.65 7.96
N HIS A 729 28.16 2.81 8.61
CA HIS A 729 27.87 3.01 10.04
C HIS A 729 26.40 2.74 10.35
N TYR A 730 25.48 3.26 9.53
CA TYR A 730 24.05 2.96 9.62
C TYR A 730 23.77 1.45 9.51
N LEU A 731 24.20 0.82 8.42
CA LEU A 731 23.89 -0.60 8.18
C LEU A 731 24.53 -1.53 9.19
N ASP A 732 25.74 -1.23 9.64
CA ASP A 732 26.43 -2.05 10.64
C ASP A 732 25.77 -1.94 12.01
N SER A 733 25.48 -0.72 12.47
CA SER A 733 24.80 -0.44 13.73
C SER A 733 23.40 -1.07 13.78
N MET A 734 22.59 -0.87 12.75
CA MET A 734 21.26 -1.51 12.66
C MET A 734 21.37 -3.05 12.59
N SER A 735 22.40 -3.58 11.93
CA SER A 735 22.64 -5.02 11.90
C SER A 735 23.00 -5.63 13.26
N THR A 736 23.49 -4.84 14.24
CA THR A 736 23.85 -5.35 15.59
C THR A 736 22.65 -5.98 16.29
N ILE A 737 21.44 -5.44 16.12
CA ILE A 737 20.18 -6.02 16.60
C ILE A 737 20.04 -7.47 16.11
N SER A 738 20.38 -7.68 14.84
CA SER A 738 20.25 -8.97 14.18
C SER A 738 21.42 -9.93 14.38
N ARG A 739 22.63 -9.41 14.60
CA ARG A 739 23.83 -10.20 14.93
C ARG A 739 23.89 -10.57 16.42
N CYS A 740 23.34 -9.75 17.32
CA CYS A 740 23.59 -9.75 18.76
C CYS A 740 25.11 -9.82 19.05
N LYS A 741 25.83 -8.86 18.47
CA LYS A 741 27.30 -8.66 18.46
C LYS A 741 27.57 -7.14 18.35
N PRO A 742 28.75 -6.65 18.78
CA PRO A 742 29.16 -5.26 18.56
C PRO A 742 29.21 -4.88 17.07
N PRO A 743 29.22 -3.57 16.75
CA PRO A 743 29.63 -3.08 15.44
C PRO A 743 30.99 -3.68 15.01
N LEU A 744 31.18 -3.90 13.71
CA LEU A 744 32.39 -4.50 13.13
C LEU A 744 33.61 -3.57 13.23
N LEU A 745 33.42 -2.25 13.24
CA LEU A 745 34.48 -1.27 13.53
C LEU A 745 34.94 -1.33 15.00
N HIS A 746 34.12 -1.94 15.87
CA HIS A 746 34.28 -2.02 17.33
C HIS A 746 34.29 -3.48 17.83
N ASP A 747 34.65 -4.47 16.99
CA ASP A 747 34.66 -5.91 17.37
C ASP A 747 35.79 -6.24 18.38
N SER A 748 36.64 -5.26 18.71
CA SER A 748 37.65 -5.27 19.78
C SER A 748 37.09 -5.02 21.18
N ASP A 749 35.94 -4.33 21.29
CA ASP A 749 35.56 -3.64 22.52
C ASP A 749 35.04 -4.63 23.57
N SER A 750 35.53 -4.49 24.79
CA SER A 750 35.26 -5.38 25.92
C SER A 750 34.21 -4.80 26.86
N LEU A 751 33.76 -5.61 27.83
CA LEU A 751 32.82 -5.16 28.87
C LEU A 751 33.45 -4.13 29.81
N ALA A 752 34.78 -4.08 29.92
CA ALA A 752 35.47 -3.11 30.74
C ALA A 752 35.51 -1.72 30.09
N ASP A 753 35.57 -1.68 28.75
CA ASP A 753 35.59 -0.43 27.98
C ASP A 753 34.24 0.31 28.06
N LEU A 754 33.13 -0.41 28.24
CA LEU A 754 31.81 0.14 28.59
C LEU A 754 31.72 0.74 30.01
N THR A 755 32.78 0.66 30.81
CA THR A 755 32.86 1.19 32.19
C THR A 755 34.08 2.06 32.43
N ALA A 756 34.90 2.29 31.41
CA ALA A 756 35.98 3.25 31.46
C ALA A 756 35.43 4.64 31.12
N ASP A 757 35.89 5.69 31.82
CA ASP A 757 35.52 7.09 31.56
C ASP A 757 36.18 7.64 30.28
N SER A 758 36.10 6.91 29.17
CA SER A 758 35.96 7.55 27.86
C SER A 758 34.59 8.22 27.82
N GLY A 759 34.55 9.52 27.47
CA GLY A 759 33.31 10.26 27.32
C GLY A 759 32.37 9.69 26.23
N PRO A 760 31.27 10.38 25.87
CA PRO A 760 30.37 9.91 24.83
C PRO A 760 31.16 9.51 23.58
N PRO A 761 30.76 8.42 22.90
CA PRO A 761 31.57 7.79 21.86
C PRO A 761 32.01 8.82 20.82
N ARG A 762 33.24 8.66 20.30
CA ARG A 762 33.79 9.48 19.21
C ARG A 762 32.90 9.32 17.96
N SER A 763 31.84 10.11 17.89
CA SER A 763 31.04 10.29 16.69
C SER A 763 31.96 10.71 15.56
N LEU A 764 31.79 10.14 14.36
CA LEU A 764 32.23 10.87 13.17
C LEU A 764 31.63 12.28 13.24
N PRO A 765 32.32 13.34 12.75
CA PRO A 765 31.81 14.70 12.76
C PRO A 765 30.62 14.83 11.79
N THR A 766 29.45 14.37 12.25
CA THR A 766 28.20 14.32 11.49
C THR A 766 27.41 15.60 11.71
N ALA A 767 26.92 16.18 10.63
CA ALA A 767 25.94 17.27 10.67
C ALA A 767 24.68 16.86 11.47
N PRO A 768 23.95 17.81 12.08
CA PRO A 768 22.78 17.52 12.91
C PRO A 768 21.63 16.76 12.21
N SER A 769 21.66 16.64 10.88
CA SER A 769 20.78 15.80 10.07
C SER A 769 21.60 15.01 9.04
N ASP A 770 21.76 13.70 9.23
CA ASP A 770 22.33 12.80 8.22
C ASP A 770 21.21 12.24 7.31
N PRO A 771 21.19 12.53 5.99
CA PRO A 771 20.16 12.07 5.05
C PRO A 771 20.11 10.56 4.81
N ILE A 772 21.03 9.77 5.39
CA ILE A 772 20.97 8.31 5.38
C ILE A 772 20.26 7.78 6.63
N CYS A 773 20.54 8.38 7.80
CA CYS A 773 20.04 7.91 9.08
C CYS A 773 18.62 8.41 9.41
N GLY A 774 18.33 9.70 9.20
CA GLY A 774 17.03 10.31 9.53
C GLY A 774 16.73 10.44 11.03
N MET A 775 17.78 10.49 11.86
CA MET A 775 17.74 10.66 13.32
C MET A 775 19.14 11.02 13.84
N ALA A 776 19.26 11.40 15.11
CA ALA A 776 20.55 11.73 15.73
C ALA A 776 21.56 10.55 15.68
N PRO A 777 22.73 10.68 15.00
CA PRO A 777 23.65 9.56 14.76
C PRO A 777 24.17 8.86 16.02
N ALA A 778 24.34 9.56 17.14
CA ALA A 778 24.79 8.99 18.41
C ALA A 778 23.92 7.82 18.90
N LEU A 779 22.63 7.77 18.53
CA LEU A 779 21.74 6.66 18.87
C LEU A 779 22.14 5.32 18.22
N LEU A 780 22.86 5.36 17.09
CA LEU A 780 23.44 4.16 16.48
C LEU A 780 24.57 3.58 17.36
N ASP A 781 25.39 4.44 17.96
CA ASP A 781 26.47 4.01 18.85
C ASP A 781 25.92 3.47 20.18
N PHE A 782 24.91 4.11 20.75
CA PHE A 782 24.14 3.56 21.88
C PHE A 782 23.53 2.20 21.55
N LEU A 783 22.93 2.02 20.36
CA LEU A 783 22.43 0.72 19.91
C LEU A 783 23.55 -0.33 19.79
N GLY A 784 24.73 0.09 19.36
CA GLY A 784 25.96 -0.71 19.34
C GLY A 784 26.38 -1.19 20.73
N MET A 785 26.52 -0.28 21.69
CA MET A 785 26.85 -0.57 23.09
C MET A 785 25.83 -1.51 23.74
N VAL A 786 24.53 -1.25 23.52
CA VAL A 786 23.44 -2.10 24.00
C VAL A 786 23.53 -3.52 23.40
N ASN A 787 23.84 -3.68 22.11
CA ASN A 787 24.00 -5.02 21.52
C ASN A 787 25.38 -5.68 21.82
N LEU A 788 26.39 -4.93 22.27
CA LEU A 788 27.61 -5.48 22.90
C LEU A 788 27.26 -6.11 24.26
N LEU A 789 26.47 -5.44 25.11
CA LEU A 789 25.90 -6.05 26.32
C LEU A 789 25.08 -7.31 25.97
N ALA A 790 24.29 -7.30 24.89
CA ALA A 790 23.57 -8.50 24.44
C ALA A 790 24.50 -9.68 24.10
N ALA A 791 25.69 -9.42 23.55
CA ALA A 791 26.70 -10.44 23.28
C ALA A 791 27.31 -11.01 24.57
N HIS A 792 27.48 -10.17 25.60
CA HIS A 792 28.00 -10.55 26.91
C HIS A 792 26.98 -11.25 27.82
N ARG A 793 25.68 -11.29 27.46
CA ARG A 793 24.63 -11.99 28.23
C ARG A 793 24.93 -13.48 28.49
N SER A 794 25.76 -14.13 27.67
CA SER A 794 26.21 -15.52 27.94
C SER A 794 27.30 -15.67 29.00
N ARG A 795 27.97 -14.58 29.39
CA ARG A 795 29.05 -14.58 30.40
C ARG A 795 28.53 -14.41 31.83
N ARG A 796 27.24 -14.09 32.02
CA ARG A 796 26.53 -14.08 33.32
C ARG A 796 26.43 -15.52 33.86
N VAL A 797 27.43 -15.96 34.62
CA VAL A 797 27.54 -17.35 35.13
C VAL A 797 27.60 -17.43 36.66
N ASP A 798 27.91 -16.33 37.32
CA ASP A 798 28.16 -16.19 38.75
C ASP A 798 27.74 -14.77 39.21
N GLU A 799 27.79 -14.50 40.51
CA GLU A 799 27.34 -13.22 41.07
C GLU A 799 28.24 -12.04 40.67
N LEU A 800 29.57 -12.22 40.55
CA LEU A 800 30.48 -11.15 40.14
C LEU A 800 30.26 -10.79 38.67
N SER A 801 30.08 -11.78 37.79
CA SER A 801 29.75 -11.53 36.38
C SER A 801 28.34 -10.95 36.16
N GLU A 802 27.39 -11.22 37.06
CA GLU A 802 26.07 -10.56 37.09
C GLU A 802 26.18 -9.10 37.55
N ILE A 803 26.96 -8.82 38.61
CA ILE A 803 27.20 -7.46 39.13
C ILE A 803 27.88 -6.60 38.06
N GLY A 804 28.98 -7.08 37.48
CA GLY A 804 29.69 -6.34 36.42
C GLY A 804 28.82 -6.09 35.18
N PHE A 805 27.97 -7.04 34.80
CA PHE A 805 27.00 -6.86 33.71
C PHE A 805 25.97 -5.78 34.02
N ARG A 806 25.48 -5.71 35.26
CA ARG A 806 24.51 -4.69 35.70
C ARG A 806 25.15 -3.31 35.85
N ALA A 807 26.39 -3.23 36.32
CA ALA A 807 27.14 -1.98 36.39
C ALA A 807 27.35 -1.38 35.00
N ALA A 808 27.81 -2.17 34.03
CA ALA A 808 27.96 -1.72 32.64
C ALA A 808 26.62 -1.31 32.00
N ALA A 809 25.52 -2.03 32.28
CA ALA A 809 24.20 -1.66 31.80
C ALA A 809 23.67 -0.34 32.43
N ALA A 810 23.94 -0.11 33.72
CA ALA A 810 23.60 1.14 34.40
C ALA A 810 24.43 2.33 33.89
N HIS A 811 25.70 2.09 33.54
CA HIS A 811 26.57 3.11 32.93
C HIS A 811 26.07 3.52 31.53
N VAL A 812 25.74 2.55 30.66
CA VAL A 812 25.14 2.83 29.34
C VAL A 812 23.80 3.57 29.47
N GLN A 813 22.98 3.23 30.46
CA GLN A 813 21.74 3.96 30.77
C GLN A 813 22.05 5.41 31.17
N SER A 814 23.00 5.63 32.08
CA SER A 814 23.40 6.98 32.52
C SER A 814 23.99 7.84 31.40
N GLN A 815 24.76 7.25 30.47
CA GLN A 815 25.26 8.00 29.30
C GLN A 815 24.12 8.41 28.37
N LEU A 816 23.11 7.56 28.17
CA LEU A 816 21.95 7.88 27.33
C LEU A 816 21.08 8.98 27.97
N ASP A 817 20.95 8.97 29.29
CA ASP A 817 20.25 10.02 30.05
C ASP A 817 21.00 11.37 29.98
N ALA A 818 22.32 11.37 30.11
CA ALA A 818 23.14 12.58 29.94
C ALA A 818 23.05 13.13 28.51
N TRP A 819 23.21 12.27 27.50
CA TRP A 819 23.10 12.66 26.08
C TRP A 819 21.73 13.28 25.75
N ARG A 820 20.63 12.78 26.32
CA ARG A 820 19.29 13.35 26.10
C ARG A 820 19.19 14.77 26.65
N ALA A 821 19.72 15.03 27.85
CA ALA A 821 19.75 16.37 28.42
C ALA A 821 20.61 17.34 27.59
N ASP A 822 21.77 16.90 27.11
CA ASP A 822 22.63 17.68 26.22
C ASP A 822 21.93 18.00 24.89
N TYR A 823 21.24 17.04 24.29
CA TYR A 823 20.47 17.20 23.05
C TYR A 823 19.32 18.21 23.22
N GLU A 824 18.55 18.13 24.31
CA GLU A 824 17.48 19.09 24.62
C GLU A 824 18.02 20.50 24.85
N SER A 825 19.16 20.64 25.55
CA SER A 825 19.79 21.96 25.73
C SER A 825 20.29 22.55 24.41
N SER A 826 20.80 21.70 23.51
CA SER A 826 21.28 22.07 22.18
C SER A 826 20.14 22.49 21.23
N SER A 827 18.99 21.82 21.29
CA SER A 827 17.80 22.21 20.50
C SER A 827 17.19 23.52 21.00
N SER A 828 17.23 23.79 22.31
CA SER A 828 16.71 25.02 22.91
C SER A 828 17.54 26.29 22.65
N SER A 829 18.81 26.16 22.27
CA SER A 829 19.79 27.27 22.20
C SER A 829 19.95 27.91 20.81
N GLY A 830 19.09 27.56 19.85
CA GLY A 830 18.94 28.31 18.60
C GLY A 830 19.96 28.01 17.50
N SER A 831 20.84 27.01 17.66
CA SER A 831 21.49 26.38 16.51
C SER A 831 20.44 25.71 15.62
N ALA A 832 20.71 25.58 14.32
CA ALA A 832 19.76 25.10 13.31
C ALA A 832 18.89 23.94 13.81
N LEU A 833 17.62 24.23 14.09
CA LEU A 833 16.69 23.28 14.68
C LEU A 833 16.62 22.03 13.80
N PRO A 834 16.73 20.82 14.36
CA PRO A 834 16.42 19.61 13.62
C PRO A 834 15.02 19.72 13.03
N ASP A 835 14.83 19.18 11.83
CA ASP A 835 13.49 19.03 11.27
C ASP A 835 12.57 18.34 12.31
N ARG A 836 11.33 18.81 12.40
CA ARG A 836 10.39 18.40 13.44
C ARG A 836 10.10 16.91 13.39
N ASP A 837 10.11 16.31 12.20
CA ASP A 837 9.91 14.86 12.06
C ASP A 837 11.19 14.08 12.39
N THR A 838 12.36 14.64 12.10
CA THR A 838 13.68 14.11 12.53
C THR A 838 13.83 14.09 14.06
N ASP A 839 13.35 15.10 14.79
CA ASP A 839 13.32 15.12 16.25
C ASP A 839 12.37 14.03 16.82
N ARG A 840 11.19 13.88 16.22
CA ARG A 840 10.23 12.82 16.57
C ARG A 840 10.80 11.43 16.31
N ALA A 841 11.47 11.22 15.17
CA ALA A 841 12.14 9.96 14.84
C ALA A 841 13.29 9.66 15.82
N THR A 842 14.07 10.68 16.18
CA THR A 842 15.12 10.62 17.22
C THR A 842 14.53 10.20 18.57
N THR A 843 13.39 10.77 18.97
CA THR A 843 12.67 10.39 20.20
C THR A 843 12.16 8.94 20.14
N ALA A 844 11.51 8.54 19.05
CA ALA A 844 11.03 7.17 18.86
C ALA A 844 12.17 6.15 18.93
N PHE A 845 13.33 6.46 18.34
CA PHE A 845 14.48 5.57 18.32
C PHE A 845 15.21 5.49 19.66
N GLU A 846 15.37 6.60 20.39
CA GLU A 846 15.91 6.58 21.75
C GLU A 846 15.10 5.65 22.66
N TRP A 847 13.77 5.77 22.69
CA TRP A 847 12.93 4.91 23.51
C TRP A 847 12.95 3.45 23.03
N ALA A 848 13.17 3.19 21.75
CA ALA A 848 13.45 1.85 21.22
C ALA A 848 14.79 1.29 21.72
N VAL A 849 15.84 2.10 21.83
CA VAL A 849 17.13 1.73 22.45
C VAL A 849 16.98 1.46 23.95
N ARG A 850 16.25 2.31 24.69
CA ARG A 850 15.91 2.10 26.12
C ARG A 850 15.16 0.78 26.33
N LEU A 851 14.12 0.52 25.54
CA LEU A 851 13.37 -0.74 25.59
C LEU A 851 14.26 -1.95 25.24
N ARG A 852 15.18 -1.79 24.29
CA ARG A 852 16.14 -2.84 23.94
C ARG A 852 17.11 -3.15 25.08
N LEU A 853 17.65 -2.14 25.75
CA LEU A 853 18.49 -2.29 26.94
C LEU A 853 17.74 -3.01 28.06
N HIS A 854 16.50 -2.60 28.35
CA HIS A 854 15.63 -3.29 29.30
C HIS A 854 15.47 -4.78 28.98
N GLN A 855 15.19 -5.13 27.72
CA GLN A 855 15.04 -6.52 27.26
C GLN A 855 16.31 -7.38 27.44
N ILE A 856 17.48 -6.74 27.38
CA ILE A 856 18.79 -7.38 27.55
C ILE A 856 19.11 -7.63 29.03
N VAL A 857 18.80 -6.68 29.91
CA VAL A 857 19.06 -6.77 31.34
C VAL A 857 18.02 -7.65 32.05
N HIS A 858 16.74 -7.32 31.90
CA HIS A 858 15.61 -7.86 32.68
C HIS A 858 14.85 -8.99 31.95
N GLY A 859 14.71 -8.91 30.63
CA GLY A 859 13.97 -9.91 29.83
C GLY A 859 12.78 -9.32 29.07
N TYR A 860 11.95 -10.19 28.51
CA TYR A 860 10.88 -9.81 27.57
C TYR A 860 9.48 -9.93 28.23
N ASP A 861 9.33 -9.46 29.48
CA ASP A 861 8.00 -9.40 30.13
C ASP A 861 7.30 -8.09 29.71
N PRO A 862 6.15 -8.16 28.99
CA PRO A 862 5.46 -6.97 28.53
C PRO A 862 4.72 -6.22 29.65
N HIS A 863 4.56 -6.80 30.85
CA HIS A 863 3.83 -6.15 31.96
C HIS A 863 4.73 -5.29 32.86
N HIS A 864 6.04 -5.22 32.56
CA HIS A 864 6.97 -4.42 33.35
C HIS A 864 6.75 -2.92 33.08
N ALA A 865 6.65 -2.09 34.13
CA ALA A 865 6.30 -0.67 34.00
C ALA A 865 7.20 0.11 33.01
N ALA A 866 8.52 -0.14 33.02
CA ALA A 866 9.44 0.46 32.06
C ALA A 866 9.15 0.11 30.57
N VAL A 867 8.56 -1.05 30.29
CA VAL A 867 8.13 -1.45 28.95
C VAL A 867 6.91 -0.63 28.52
N GLU A 868 5.94 -0.45 29.41
CA GLU A 868 4.75 0.38 29.18
C GLU A 868 5.11 1.85 28.92
N THR A 869 6.04 2.41 29.70
CA THR A 869 6.58 3.76 29.48
C THR A 869 7.22 3.89 28.09
N ALA A 870 8.10 2.94 27.72
CA ALA A 870 8.79 3.01 26.44
C ALA A 870 7.85 2.81 25.24
N ILE A 871 6.88 1.88 25.31
CA ILE A 871 5.86 1.72 24.26
C ILE A 871 5.06 3.02 24.08
N THR A 872 4.64 3.64 25.17
CA THR A 872 3.86 4.88 25.13
C THR A 872 4.64 6.02 24.47
N ALA A 873 5.91 6.20 24.83
CA ALA A 873 6.77 7.22 24.24
C ALA A 873 7.09 6.96 22.75
N ILE A 874 7.39 5.70 22.36
CA ILE A 874 7.61 5.32 20.96
C ILE A 874 6.36 5.62 20.12
N LEU A 875 5.18 5.17 20.57
CA LEU A 875 3.95 5.34 19.79
C LEU A 875 3.51 6.80 19.73
N ALA A 876 3.66 7.59 20.80
CA ALA A 876 3.38 9.01 20.77
C ALA A 876 4.25 9.76 19.76
N ALA A 877 5.56 9.45 19.72
CA ALA A 877 6.49 10.05 18.76
C ALA A 877 6.19 9.60 17.31
N VAL A 878 5.95 8.31 17.07
CA VAL A 878 5.65 7.76 15.74
C VAL A 878 4.32 8.30 15.18
N LEU A 879 3.26 8.36 16.00
CA LEU A 879 1.95 8.86 15.57
C LEU A 879 1.96 10.37 15.27
N ALA A 880 2.92 11.11 15.81
CA ALA A 880 3.11 12.53 15.48
C ALA A 880 3.78 12.76 14.11
N ILE A 881 4.47 11.76 13.55
CA ILE A 881 5.12 11.84 12.24
C ILE A 881 4.06 11.60 11.14
N PRO A 882 3.87 12.51 10.18
CA PRO A 882 2.96 12.33 9.04
C PRO A 882 3.29 11.09 8.21
N TYR A 883 2.27 10.50 7.57
CA TYR A 883 2.46 9.47 6.55
C TYR A 883 3.23 10.05 5.35
N GLY A 884 4.15 9.28 4.75
CA GLY A 884 4.99 9.75 3.64
C GLY A 884 6.13 10.70 4.04
N SER A 885 6.32 11.00 5.33
CA SER A 885 7.47 11.77 5.80
C SER A 885 8.80 11.04 5.47
N PRO A 886 9.86 11.72 5.01
CA PRO A 886 11.13 11.07 4.61
C PRO A 886 11.76 10.20 5.71
N VAL A 887 11.50 10.51 6.98
CA VAL A 887 12.00 9.74 8.13
C VAL A 887 11.21 8.43 8.38
N GLU A 888 10.11 8.15 7.67
CA GLU A 888 9.33 6.92 7.88
C GLU A 888 10.20 5.64 7.82
N GLY A 889 11.22 5.63 6.97
CA GLY A 889 12.15 4.51 6.84
C GLY A 889 12.95 4.19 8.11
N SER A 890 13.14 5.10 9.07
CA SER A 890 13.89 4.79 10.31
C SER A 890 13.01 4.18 11.40
N LEU A 891 11.68 4.20 11.20
CA LEU A 891 10.70 3.78 12.20
C LEU A 891 10.53 2.26 12.28
N LEU A 892 11.14 1.47 11.38
CA LEU A 892 10.98 0.02 11.36
C LEU A 892 11.45 -0.64 12.67
N PHE A 893 12.60 -0.25 13.21
CA PHE A 893 13.07 -0.76 14.52
C PHE A 893 12.16 -0.32 15.69
N PRO A 894 11.84 0.97 15.88
CA PRO A 894 10.89 1.43 16.89
C PRO A 894 9.53 0.72 16.83
N LEU A 895 8.92 0.63 15.64
CA LEU A 895 7.63 -0.03 15.42
C LEU A 895 7.68 -1.51 15.81
N VAL A 896 8.70 -2.24 15.35
CA VAL A 896 8.82 -3.67 15.65
C VAL A 896 9.06 -3.92 17.14
N ILE A 897 9.92 -3.14 17.82
CA ILE A 897 10.18 -3.40 19.24
C ILE A 897 8.99 -3.00 20.14
N ALA A 898 8.27 -1.91 19.82
CA ALA A 898 7.06 -1.50 20.54
C ALA A 898 5.89 -2.46 20.28
N GLY A 899 5.63 -2.81 19.01
CA GLY A 899 4.58 -3.75 18.63
C GLY A 899 4.78 -5.15 19.21
N ALA A 900 6.01 -5.66 19.19
CA ALA A 900 6.35 -6.95 19.78
C ALA A 900 6.20 -6.99 21.30
N SER A 901 6.34 -5.84 21.97
CA SER A 901 6.22 -5.72 23.42
C SER A 901 4.78 -5.35 23.87
N SER A 902 3.87 -5.07 22.93
CA SER A 902 2.51 -4.62 23.23
C SER A 902 1.54 -5.78 23.51
N THR A 903 0.83 -5.70 24.64
CA THR A 903 -0.29 -6.58 25.00
C THR A 903 -1.63 -6.06 24.48
N ALA A 904 -1.85 -4.75 24.51
CA ALA A 904 -3.05 -4.06 24.03
C ALA A 904 -3.25 -4.24 22.51
N ILE A 905 -4.47 -4.61 22.08
CA ILE A 905 -4.79 -4.90 20.68
C ILE A 905 -4.77 -3.61 19.84
N GLU A 906 -5.19 -2.50 20.42
CA GLU A 906 -5.25 -1.16 19.84
C GLU A 906 -3.86 -0.73 19.36
N ARG A 907 -2.86 -0.86 20.24
CA ARG A 907 -1.45 -0.54 19.94
C ARG A 907 -0.85 -1.46 18.88
N ARG A 908 -1.23 -2.74 18.87
CA ARG A 908 -0.83 -3.69 17.80
C ARG A 908 -1.42 -3.27 16.46
N MET A 909 -2.67 -2.83 16.43
CA MET A 909 -3.31 -2.34 15.21
C MET A 909 -2.66 -1.04 14.72
N MET A 910 -2.35 -0.07 15.60
CA MET A 910 -1.60 1.15 15.24
C MET A 910 -0.24 0.81 14.60
N VAL A 911 0.53 -0.10 15.20
CA VAL A 911 1.83 -0.54 14.65
C VAL A 911 1.64 -1.27 13.32
N LYS A 912 0.61 -2.13 13.21
CA LYS A 912 0.31 -2.86 11.98
C LYS A 912 -0.08 -1.91 10.85
N GLU A 913 -0.96 -0.96 11.11
CA GLU A 913 -1.37 0.09 10.17
C GLU A 913 -0.14 0.86 9.67
N ARG A 914 0.72 1.35 10.57
CA ARG A 914 1.91 2.11 10.17
C ARG A 914 2.87 1.29 9.32
N LEU A 915 3.10 0.02 9.65
CA LEU A 915 3.89 -0.89 8.82
C LEU A 915 3.24 -1.16 7.46
N MET A 916 1.90 -1.26 7.40
CA MET A 916 1.18 -1.43 6.13
C MET A 916 1.23 -0.19 5.24
N VAL A 917 1.27 1.01 5.81
CA VAL A 917 1.55 2.24 5.04
C VAL A 917 2.99 2.20 4.51
N MET A 918 3.98 1.92 5.37
CA MET A 918 5.40 1.78 4.97
C MET A 918 5.62 0.70 3.88
N GLU A 919 4.86 -0.39 3.92
CA GLU A 919 4.87 -1.44 2.88
C GLU A 919 4.46 -0.92 1.50
N ASN A 920 3.69 0.17 1.43
CA ASN A 920 3.18 0.76 0.20
C ASN A 920 3.95 2.03 -0.19
N THR A 921 4.41 2.84 0.77
CA THR A 921 5.19 4.07 0.52
C THR A 921 6.66 3.79 0.21
N LEU A 922 7.28 2.80 0.87
CA LEU A 922 8.70 2.45 0.69
C LEU A 922 8.94 1.20 -0.16
N GLY A 923 7.90 0.39 -0.41
CA GLY A 923 7.89 -0.73 -1.37
C GLY A 923 8.75 -1.97 -1.06
N PHE A 924 9.82 -1.84 -0.27
CA PHE A 924 10.84 -2.88 -0.04
C PHE A 924 10.33 -4.12 0.71
N GLY A 925 10.82 -5.31 0.31
CA GLY A 925 10.38 -6.62 0.79
C GLY A 925 10.62 -6.94 2.27
N HIS A 926 11.57 -6.29 2.95
CA HIS A 926 11.85 -6.51 4.38
C HIS A 926 10.74 -6.02 5.33
N ILE A 927 9.98 -4.99 4.95
CA ILE A 927 8.89 -4.40 5.74
C ILE A 927 7.71 -5.39 5.92
N PRO A 928 7.14 -6.01 4.86
CA PRO A 928 6.07 -7.00 5.05
C PRO A 928 6.53 -8.24 5.83
N HIS A 929 7.81 -8.64 5.70
CA HIS A 929 8.36 -9.69 6.56
C HIS A 929 8.41 -9.25 8.04
N ALA A 930 8.72 -7.99 8.33
CA ALA A 930 8.73 -7.46 9.70
C ALA A 930 7.31 -7.42 10.32
N ARG A 931 6.28 -7.09 9.52
CA ARG A 931 4.88 -7.25 9.95
C ARG A 931 4.52 -8.71 10.20
N GLN A 932 4.90 -9.64 9.31
CA GLN A 932 4.68 -11.09 9.53
C GLN A 932 5.37 -11.59 10.82
N LEU A 933 6.54 -11.07 11.17
CA LEU A 933 7.19 -11.35 12.44
C LEU A 933 6.33 -10.90 13.62
N LEU A 934 5.77 -9.70 13.58
CA LEU A 934 4.87 -9.21 14.63
C LEU A 934 3.61 -10.05 14.75
N GLU A 935 2.95 -10.37 13.62
CA GLU A 935 1.79 -11.26 13.57
C GLU A 935 2.12 -12.64 14.19
N THR A 936 3.33 -13.14 13.96
CA THR A 936 3.85 -14.37 14.59
C THR A 936 4.08 -14.22 16.10
N VAL A 937 4.49 -13.05 16.59
CA VAL A 937 4.66 -12.75 18.03
C VAL A 937 3.32 -12.50 18.73
N TRP A 938 2.30 -12.07 18.00
CA TRP A 938 0.96 -11.80 18.52
C TRP A 938 0.07 -13.06 18.57
N ALA A 939 0.41 -14.11 17.83
CA ALA A 939 -0.31 -15.38 17.77
C ALA A 939 -0.32 -16.12 19.13
N GLU A 940 -1.46 -16.74 19.44
CA GLU A 940 -1.68 -17.43 20.72
C GLU A 940 -0.65 -18.55 20.98
N GLY A 941 -0.20 -18.68 22.22
CA GLY A 941 0.77 -19.69 22.64
C GLY A 941 2.23 -19.42 22.28
N THR A 942 2.54 -18.28 21.65
CA THR A 942 3.93 -17.85 21.42
C THR A 942 4.52 -17.11 22.63
N GLU A 943 5.85 -17.13 22.79
CA GLU A 943 6.55 -16.37 23.82
C GLU A 943 6.90 -14.97 23.30
N TRP A 944 6.67 -13.94 24.11
CA TRP A 944 7.01 -12.51 23.91
C TRP A 944 8.46 -12.19 23.52
N ASN A 945 9.35 -13.19 23.53
CA ASN A 945 10.74 -13.05 23.06
C ASN A 945 10.76 -13.00 21.51
N TRP A 946 10.46 -11.82 20.95
CA TRP A 946 10.53 -11.57 19.51
C TRP A 946 11.91 -11.88 18.91
N ALA A 947 12.99 -11.68 19.68
CA ALA A 947 14.35 -11.97 19.22
C ALA A 947 14.56 -13.48 18.98
N ARG A 948 13.86 -14.33 19.74
CA ARG A 948 13.76 -15.78 19.45
C ARG A 948 13.02 -16.01 18.15
N VAL A 949 11.79 -15.49 18.02
CA VAL A 949 10.93 -15.68 16.84
C VAL A 949 11.68 -15.28 15.57
N ARG A 950 12.24 -14.07 15.55
CA ARG A 950 13.10 -13.53 14.48
C ARG A 950 14.26 -14.46 14.16
N TYR A 951 15.02 -14.92 15.16
CA TYR A 951 16.16 -15.82 14.91
C TYR A 951 15.74 -17.19 14.34
N SER A 952 14.60 -17.74 14.76
CA SER A 952 14.15 -19.07 14.36
C SER A 952 13.34 -19.11 13.06
N GLN A 953 12.50 -18.09 12.81
CA GLN A 953 11.49 -18.09 11.75
C GLN A 953 11.75 -17.03 10.66
N PHE A 954 12.38 -15.89 11.02
CA PHE A 954 12.76 -14.82 10.08
C PHE A 954 14.30 -14.63 9.99
N PRO A 955 15.05 -15.69 9.64
CA PRO A 955 16.49 -15.75 9.80
C PRO A 955 17.24 -15.05 8.66
N GLY A 956 17.23 -13.72 8.64
CA GLY A 956 17.89 -12.91 7.61
C GLY A 956 17.71 -11.44 7.91
N MET A 957 16.45 -11.05 8.04
CA MET A 957 15.89 -9.80 8.53
C MET A 957 16.80 -8.95 9.43
N VAL A 958 16.84 -7.66 9.11
CA VAL A 958 17.35 -6.54 9.92
C VAL A 958 16.28 -5.45 9.87
N PHE A 959 16.16 -4.66 10.93
CA PHE A 959 15.17 -3.58 11.03
C PHE A 959 15.78 -2.23 10.61
N ILE A 960 16.36 -2.16 9.40
CA ILE A 960 16.87 -0.92 8.80
C ILE A 960 15.74 -0.02 8.28
#